data_AF-A0A3E0TLA4-F1
#
_entry.id   AF-A0A3E0TLA4-F1
#
_cell.length_a   1.000
_cell.length_b   1.000
_cell.length_c   1.000
_cell.angle_alpha   90.00
_cell.angle_beta   90.00
_cell.angle_gamma   90.00
#
_symmetry.space_group_name_H-M   'P 1'
#
loop_
_entity.id
_entity.type
_entity.pdbx_description
1 polymer ?
#
loop_
_entity_poly.entity_id
_entity_poly.type
_entity_poly.pdbx_seq_one_letter_code
_entity_poly.pdbx_strand_id
1 'polypeptide(L)'
;MNALKSVRGFQLTPLVFIILYCVCSMGSFSQSINVNELRQGWQLFKIKQYPQAAQVWSRKSETILEQSRGQEALRLAALAKILSAVAYEKEENYQAYQEWAIAQTFLLESNIRWPAFQRIIAQDYERELNLLNQASSGLVQLGVSLLESESQQSSLLLLEIERELSLSRYEGPEPGLSDENSQNAGSLLVVDTPIPQRSYVARPAEVAISDAPVEEADTAPASLTGENERANDINIIVQPISRAEQLPPLVATTAQSLPSTNDVEQTTLVDNGSVYEVSDDEVAVTDVRSANADELSDVSANVSASVPSFVLPEITPINSQTAALKPIFEASSEGSSDDSSNEAANTELVANVQVNASATQVNVNTAVVEQPPIPLGIRGLVSANLVENSHNRDIAQKAWQYFNHNVDSQTGLAYDTHEYPYTTMWGTGSYLSALVSSHKLGIITQETFNRRVRLVLNSLNRIPFYNQEVPNRQYRADTLSLIDMSNQVSENGSGWSAIGIGRLLIWLKIIANWYPDYTIEIERFVRRLDFTRLLKNGELNGAFHDGIAETLFNEGRFGYEQYAAMGYKLWGYKVDNALNYDTIIFKRLYEIDVPMDSRIGAHLVSDPFLLAAMEFTLIDLDFSRYTQKIYQVQKQHSLAIKQPVAQTEMSFNKTPWFAYYSILDNEKPWQVVSFDGSSHNDYSGFSTHGLFMFDAVFSDEHSSLMMRNALSLASDNFGYYAGKTYKGNIIRGLSSHTNGAILQSLLFNKLNEPFLSQDIQVAQQ
;
A
#
# COMPACT_ATOMS: atom_id res chain seq x y z
N MET A 1 7.32 72.82 4.11
CA MET A 1 6.96 71.52 4.69
C MET A 1 7.47 70.41 3.78
N ASN A 2 7.62 69.21 4.34
CA ASN A 2 8.23 68.00 3.79
C ASN A 2 7.70 67.56 2.42
N ALA A 3 8.34 66.69 1.63
CA ALA A 3 9.76 66.36 1.41
C ALA A 3 9.80 65.28 0.30
N LEU A 4 10.43 65.54 -0.85
CA LEU A 4 10.57 64.56 -1.95
C LEU A 4 12.03 64.09 -2.04
N LYS A 5 12.29 62.79 -1.84
CA LYS A 5 13.60 62.16 -2.16
C LYS A 5 13.57 60.62 -2.17
N SER A 6 14.18 60.04 -3.21
CA SER A 6 14.55 58.61 -3.35
C SER A 6 13.37 57.61 -3.43
N VAL A 7 13.49 56.41 -4.02
CA VAL A 7 14.67 55.60 -4.42
C VAL A 7 14.57 55.13 -5.90
N ARG A 8 15.71 54.89 -6.57
CA ARG A 8 15.84 54.18 -7.88
C ARG A 8 15.93 52.67 -7.59
N GLY A 9 15.33 51.72 -8.31
CA GLY A 9 15.06 51.66 -9.74
C GLY A 9 15.96 50.60 -10.39
N PHE A 10 15.41 49.69 -11.18
CA PHE A 10 16.15 48.64 -11.90
C PHE A 10 15.48 48.37 -13.25
N GLN A 11 16.26 48.04 -14.29
CA GLN A 11 15.74 47.71 -15.62
C GLN A 11 15.67 46.19 -15.81
N LEU A 12 14.56 45.70 -16.36
CA LEU A 12 14.42 44.32 -16.82
C LEU A 12 15.03 44.17 -18.23
N THR A 13 15.80 43.11 -18.43
CA THR A 13 16.48 42.79 -19.70
C THR A 13 15.55 42.07 -20.69
N PRO A 14 15.80 42.17 -22.01
CA PRO A 14 14.86 41.69 -23.05
C PRO A 14 14.75 40.15 -23.18
N LEU A 15 15.35 39.36 -22.28
CA LEU A 15 15.30 37.89 -22.34
C LEU A 15 13.90 37.33 -22.06
N VAL A 16 13.10 38.04 -21.25
CA VAL A 16 11.77 37.61 -20.79
C VAL A 16 10.77 37.47 -21.95
N PHE A 17 10.89 38.29 -23.00
CA PHE A 17 9.95 38.29 -24.13
C PHE A 17 10.12 37.11 -25.10
N ILE A 18 11.29 36.46 -25.13
CA ILE A 18 11.52 35.28 -25.99
C ILE A 18 10.91 34.02 -25.35
N ILE A 19 11.07 33.87 -24.03
CA ILE A 19 10.46 32.76 -23.27
C ILE A 19 8.93 32.85 -23.34
N LEU A 20 8.35 34.05 -23.33
CA LEU A 20 6.90 34.25 -23.41
C LEU A 20 6.29 34.00 -24.81
N TYR A 21 7.10 33.84 -25.87
CA TYR A 21 6.60 33.61 -27.23
C TYR A 21 6.74 32.15 -27.70
N CYS A 22 7.67 31.37 -27.12
CA CYS A 22 7.84 29.94 -27.45
C CYS A 22 6.83 29.00 -26.79
N VAL A 23 5.93 29.50 -25.92
CA VAL A 23 4.88 28.70 -25.26
C VAL A 23 3.57 28.67 -26.08
N CYS A 24 3.38 29.59 -27.05
CA CYS A 24 2.11 29.78 -27.74
C CYS A 24 1.96 29.05 -29.09
N SER A 25 2.71 27.97 -29.35
CA SER A 25 2.66 27.26 -30.65
C SER A 25 2.62 25.73 -30.58
N MET A 26 2.02 25.15 -29.53
CA MET A 26 1.44 23.79 -29.58
C MET A 26 0.07 23.77 -28.91
N GLY A 27 -0.97 24.10 -29.69
CA GLY A 27 -2.35 24.13 -29.22
C GLY A 27 -3.02 22.76 -29.28
N SER A 28 -3.16 22.10 -28.12
CA SER A 28 -4.13 21.02 -27.86
C SER A 28 -4.48 21.02 -26.36
N PHE A 29 -5.24 22.02 -25.91
CA PHE A 29 -5.86 21.99 -24.58
C PHE A 29 -6.94 20.91 -24.53
N SER A 30 -6.64 19.77 -23.90
CA SER A 30 -7.65 18.81 -23.42
C SER A 30 -7.91 19.11 -21.95
N GLN A 31 -8.80 20.05 -21.65
CA GLN A 31 -9.32 20.23 -20.30
C GLN A 31 -10.23 19.05 -19.94
N SER A 32 -9.93 18.41 -18.81
CA SER A 32 -10.72 17.32 -18.24
C SER A 32 -12.10 17.82 -17.79
N ILE A 33 -13.12 16.99 -17.94
CA ILE A 33 -14.48 17.35 -17.54
C ILE A 33 -14.58 17.29 -16.00
N ASN A 34 -14.75 18.44 -15.34
CA ASN A 34 -14.93 18.48 -13.88
C ASN A 34 -16.35 18.00 -13.49
N VAL A 35 -16.47 16.75 -13.06
CA VAL A 35 -17.72 16.08 -12.69
C VAL A 35 -18.13 16.24 -11.23
N ASN A 36 -17.39 16.99 -10.39
CA ASN A 36 -17.67 17.12 -8.95
C ASN A 36 -19.11 17.51 -8.61
N GLU A 37 -19.71 18.40 -9.41
CA GLU A 37 -21.09 18.84 -9.19
C GLU A 37 -22.14 17.72 -9.33
N LEU A 38 -21.76 16.58 -9.90
CA LEU A 38 -22.60 15.40 -10.10
C LEU A 38 -22.55 14.43 -8.90
N ARG A 39 -21.68 14.68 -7.91
CA ARG A 39 -21.44 13.78 -6.75
C ARG A 39 -22.68 13.46 -5.94
N GLN A 40 -23.60 14.43 -5.77
CA GLN A 40 -24.81 14.23 -4.96
C GLN A 40 -25.77 13.21 -5.60
N GLY A 41 -26.00 13.29 -6.92
CA GLY A 41 -26.80 12.30 -7.63
C GLY A 41 -26.12 10.93 -7.63
N TRP A 42 -24.78 10.89 -7.72
CA TRP A 42 -24.01 9.65 -7.66
C TRP A 42 -24.12 8.92 -6.32
N GLN A 43 -24.11 9.65 -5.21
CA GLN A 43 -24.35 9.07 -3.87
C GLN A 43 -25.74 8.44 -3.75
N LEU A 44 -26.78 9.08 -4.31
CA LEU A 44 -28.14 8.55 -4.36
C LEU A 44 -28.24 7.31 -5.27
N PHE A 45 -27.57 7.33 -6.42
CA PHE A 45 -27.52 6.21 -7.35
C PHE A 45 -26.90 4.96 -6.71
N LYS A 46 -25.77 5.12 -5.99
CA LYS A 46 -25.09 4.01 -5.29
C LYS A 46 -25.92 3.35 -4.19
N ILE A 47 -26.87 4.06 -3.57
CA ILE A 47 -27.83 3.49 -2.61
C ILE A 47 -29.15 3.04 -3.24
N LYS A 48 -29.18 2.92 -4.58
CA LYS A 48 -30.36 2.51 -5.38
C LYS A 48 -31.58 3.42 -5.22
N GLN A 49 -31.35 4.71 -4.96
CA GLN A 49 -32.38 5.74 -5.02
C GLN A 49 -32.34 6.40 -6.42
N TYR A 50 -32.60 5.60 -7.46
CA TYR A 50 -32.40 6.02 -8.84
C TYR A 50 -33.35 7.17 -9.27
N PRO A 51 -34.64 7.22 -8.91
CA PRO A 51 -35.51 8.35 -9.22
C PRO A 51 -35.04 9.67 -8.58
N GLN A 52 -34.51 9.60 -7.36
CA GLN A 52 -33.95 10.75 -6.64
C GLN A 52 -32.62 11.19 -7.27
N ALA A 53 -31.75 10.23 -7.64
CA ALA A 53 -30.51 10.50 -8.35
C ALA A 53 -30.77 11.21 -9.70
N ALA A 54 -31.73 10.70 -10.47
CA ALA A 54 -32.16 11.27 -11.73
C ALA A 54 -32.65 12.71 -11.57
N GLN A 55 -33.59 12.96 -10.65
CA GLN A 55 -34.08 14.32 -10.36
C GLN A 55 -32.97 15.29 -9.91
N VAL A 56 -31.99 14.83 -9.14
CA VAL A 56 -30.84 15.65 -8.70
C VAL A 56 -29.94 16.02 -9.87
N TRP A 57 -29.56 15.06 -10.73
CA TRP A 57 -28.75 15.34 -11.92
C TRP A 57 -29.51 16.18 -12.97
N SER A 58 -30.80 15.90 -13.16
CA SER A 58 -31.69 16.64 -14.04
C SER A 58 -31.73 18.13 -13.70
N ARG A 59 -31.98 18.46 -12.42
CA ARG A 59 -31.97 19.83 -11.90
C ARG A 59 -30.56 20.45 -11.94
N LYS A 60 -29.52 19.67 -11.63
CA LYS A 60 -28.13 20.15 -11.69
C LYS A 60 -27.75 20.60 -13.10
N SER A 61 -28.16 19.86 -14.13
CA SER A 61 -27.99 20.26 -15.53
C SER A 61 -28.62 21.61 -15.84
N GLU A 62 -29.78 21.93 -15.26
CA GLU A 62 -30.46 23.20 -15.49
C GLU A 62 -29.68 24.34 -14.82
N THR A 63 -29.31 24.18 -13.55
CA THR A 63 -28.49 25.16 -12.80
C THR A 63 -27.13 25.45 -13.44
N ILE A 64 -26.48 24.46 -14.06
CA ILE A 64 -25.23 24.67 -14.80
C ILE A 64 -25.45 25.65 -15.98
N LEU A 65 -26.53 25.47 -16.74
CA LEU A 65 -26.84 26.28 -17.91
C LEU A 65 -27.44 27.66 -17.59
N GLU A 66 -28.01 27.82 -16.39
CA GLU A 66 -28.38 29.14 -15.83
C GLU A 66 -27.14 29.99 -15.52
N GLN A 67 -26.04 29.36 -15.08
CA GLN A 67 -24.78 30.05 -14.76
C GLN A 67 -23.91 30.31 -15.99
N SER A 68 -23.81 29.36 -16.91
CA SER A 68 -23.03 29.50 -18.14
C SER A 68 -23.53 28.58 -19.25
N ARG A 69 -23.64 29.11 -20.47
CA ARG A 69 -23.93 28.31 -21.69
C ARG A 69 -22.69 28.13 -22.58
N GLY A 70 -21.50 28.14 -21.99
CA GLY A 70 -20.24 27.81 -22.67
C GLY A 70 -20.15 26.33 -23.04
N GLN A 71 -19.21 25.96 -23.94
CA GLN A 71 -19.10 24.59 -24.43
C GLN A 71 -18.84 23.54 -23.33
N GLU A 72 -18.06 23.89 -22.31
CA GLU A 72 -17.78 23.00 -21.16
C GLU A 72 -19.02 22.81 -20.28
N ALA A 73 -19.72 23.90 -19.97
CA ALA A 73 -20.98 23.85 -19.21
C ALA A 73 -22.06 23.05 -19.94
N LEU A 74 -22.19 23.20 -21.27
CA LEU A 74 -23.07 22.38 -22.10
C LEU A 74 -22.69 20.89 -22.07
N ARG A 75 -21.41 20.54 -22.04
CA ARG A 75 -20.93 19.15 -21.93
C ARG A 75 -21.18 18.56 -20.54
N LEU A 76 -20.98 19.32 -19.47
CA LEU A 76 -21.26 18.88 -18.11
C LEU A 76 -22.77 18.74 -17.84
N ALA A 77 -23.58 19.68 -18.34
CA ALA A 77 -25.04 19.60 -18.32
C ALA A 77 -25.55 18.38 -19.12
N ALA A 78 -25.01 18.14 -20.31
CA ALA A 78 -25.30 16.93 -21.07
C ALA A 78 -24.97 15.65 -20.29
N LEU A 79 -23.78 15.57 -19.69
CA LEU A 79 -23.35 14.43 -18.90
C LEU A 79 -24.30 14.17 -17.71
N ALA A 80 -24.73 15.22 -17.01
CA ALA A 80 -25.75 15.11 -15.96
C ALA A 80 -27.08 14.55 -16.48
N LYS A 81 -27.55 15.02 -17.65
CA LYS A 81 -28.78 14.49 -18.28
C LYS A 81 -28.64 13.03 -18.76
N ILE A 82 -27.45 12.58 -19.17
CA ILE A 82 -27.19 11.16 -19.48
C ILE A 82 -27.23 10.31 -18.21
N LEU A 83 -26.62 10.75 -17.11
CA LEU A 83 -26.71 10.06 -15.83
C LEU A 83 -28.16 10.00 -15.31
N SER A 84 -28.95 11.06 -15.54
CA SER A 84 -30.41 11.04 -15.28
C SER A 84 -31.13 10.00 -16.14
N ALA A 85 -30.78 9.88 -17.43
CA ALA A 85 -31.35 8.88 -18.32
C ALA A 85 -31.05 7.44 -17.85
N VAL A 86 -29.78 7.13 -17.56
CA VAL A 86 -29.36 5.82 -17.03
C VAL A 86 -30.05 5.50 -15.71
N ALA A 87 -30.29 6.49 -14.85
CA ALA A 87 -31.00 6.29 -13.59
C ALA A 87 -32.49 5.96 -13.76
N TYR A 88 -33.22 6.68 -14.63
CA TYR A 88 -34.61 6.31 -14.94
C TYR A 88 -34.71 4.94 -15.62
N GLU A 89 -33.74 4.59 -16.47
CA GLU A 89 -33.65 3.28 -17.12
C GLU A 89 -33.47 2.12 -16.13
N LYS A 90 -32.76 2.33 -14.99
CA LYS A 90 -32.67 1.31 -13.92
C LYS A 90 -33.97 1.06 -13.16
N GLU A 91 -35.00 1.89 -13.36
CA GLU A 91 -36.36 1.74 -12.82
C GLU A 91 -37.37 1.46 -13.95
N GLU A 92 -36.90 0.99 -15.12
CA GLU A 92 -37.70 0.75 -16.33
C GLU A 92 -38.53 1.96 -16.82
N ASN A 93 -38.17 3.19 -16.42
CA ASN A 93 -38.99 4.40 -16.56
C ASN A 93 -38.71 5.17 -17.88
N TYR A 94 -39.77 5.40 -18.67
CA TYR A 94 -39.74 6.10 -19.96
C TYR A 94 -39.16 7.53 -19.92
N GLN A 95 -39.09 8.18 -18.75
CA GLN A 95 -38.44 9.48 -18.59
C GLN A 95 -36.96 9.46 -19.03
N ALA A 96 -36.32 8.29 -19.04
CA ALA A 96 -34.98 8.11 -19.60
C ALA A 96 -34.84 8.64 -21.03
N TYR A 97 -35.81 8.39 -21.90
CA TYR A 97 -35.78 8.88 -23.29
C TYR A 97 -35.83 10.41 -23.38
N GLN A 98 -36.50 11.08 -22.44
CA GLN A 98 -36.64 12.54 -22.42
C GLN A 98 -35.30 13.18 -22.04
N GLU A 99 -34.69 12.71 -20.95
CA GLU A 99 -33.40 13.20 -20.46
C GLU A 99 -32.28 12.90 -21.47
N TRP A 100 -32.34 11.74 -22.14
CA TRP A 100 -31.46 11.38 -23.24
C TRP A 100 -31.56 12.34 -24.44
N ALA A 101 -32.78 12.68 -24.88
CA ALA A 101 -32.98 13.62 -25.97
C ALA A 101 -32.48 15.04 -25.63
N ILE A 102 -32.66 15.46 -24.37
CA ILE A 102 -32.12 16.73 -23.84
C ILE A 102 -30.58 16.70 -23.84
N ALA A 103 -29.97 15.62 -23.36
CA ALA A 103 -28.51 15.46 -23.36
C ALA A 103 -27.91 15.55 -24.77
N GLN A 104 -28.48 14.85 -25.75
CA GLN A 104 -28.02 14.90 -27.14
C GLN A 104 -28.13 16.33 -27.72
N THR A 105 -29.16 17.08 -27.32
CA THR A 105 -29.32 18.49 -27.71
C THR A 105 -28.18 19.36 -27.15
N PHE A 106 -27.84 19.23 -25.86
CA PHE A 106 -26.76 19.98 -25.24
C PHE A 106 -25.37 19.60 -25.79
N LEU A 107 -25.13 18.33 -26.14
CA LEU A 107 -23.89 17.94 -26.85
C LEU A 107 -23.77 18.63 -28.20
N LEU A 108 -24.85 18.64 -29.00
CA LEU A 108 -24.89 19.30 -30.31
C LEU A 108 -24.69 20.82 -30.17
N GLU A 109 -25.29 21.48 -29.18
CA GLU A 109 -25.01 22.89 -28.86
C GLU A 109 -23.52 23.13 -28.50
N SER A 110 -22.86 22.17 -27.84
CA SER A 110 -21.42 22.23 -27.55
C SER A 110 -20.50 21.90 -28.74
N ASN A 111 -21.06 21.72 -29.94
CA ASN A 111 -20.40 21.27 -31.18
C ASN A 111 -19.79 19.85 -31.09
N ILE A 112 -20.38 18.94 -30.31
CA ILE A 112 -19.98 17.52 -30.27
C ILE A 112 -21.17 16.59 -30.50
N ARG A 113 -20.92 15.32 -30.80
CA ARG A 113 -21.93 14.25 -30.79
C ARG A 113 -21.54 13.22 -29.75
N TRP A 114 -22.51 12.48 -29.23
CA TRP A 114 -22.27 11.45 -28.21
C TRP A 114 -21.13 10.47 -28.56
N PRO A 115 -21.02 9.88 -29.77
CA PRO A 115 -19.88 9.02 -30.13
C PRO A 115 -18.51 9.68 -30.19
N ALA A 116 -18.41 11.00 -30.08
CA ALA A 116 -17.15 11.73 -29.88
C ALA A 116 -16.96 12.15 -28.42
N PHE A 117 -18.04 12.41 -27.68
CA PHE A 117 -17.99 12.67 -26.24
C PHE A 117 -17.68 11.41 -25.42
N GLN A 118 -18.20 10.24 -25.81
CA GLN A 118 -17.77 8.92 -25.32
C GLN A 118 -16.26 8.71 -25.44
N ARG A 119 -15.64 9.16 -26.53
CA ARG A 119 -14.19 9.09 -26.72
C ARG A 119 -13.42 10.05 -25.81
N ILE A 120 -13.98 11.22 -25.49
CA ILE A 120 -13.41 12.10 -24.45
C ILE A 120 -13.53 11.43 -23.08
N ILE A 121 -14.69 10.87 -22.73
CA ILE A 121 -14.89 10.13 -21.46
C ILE A 121 -13.90 8.96 -21.36
N ALA A 122 -13.71 8.16 -22.41
CA ALA A 122 -12.74 7.07 -22.44
C ALA A 122 -11.27 7.55 -22.36
N GLN A 123 -10.93 8.65 -23.03
CA GLN A 123 -9.57 9.23 -22.99
C GLN A 123 -9.26 9.88 -21.63
N ASP A 124 -10.24 10.56 -21.03
CA ASP A 124 -10.15 11.07 -19.67
C ASP A 124 -10.05 9.90 -18.68
N TYR A 125 -10.93 8.88 -18.77
CA TYR A 125 -10.86 7.67 -17.95
C TYR A 125 -9.48 6.99 -18.02
N GLU A 126 -8.97 6.70 -19.22
CA GLU A 126 -7.65 6.09 -19.38
C GLU A 126 -6.53 7.01 -18.87
N ARG A 127 -6.61 8.33 -19.07
CA ARG A 127 -5.61 9.26 -18.52
C ARG A 127 -5.64 9.27 -17.00
N GLU A 128 -6.80 9.46 -16.38
CA GLU A 128 -6.96 9.49 -14.93
C GLU A 128 -6.62 8.12 -14.30
N LEU A 129 -6.94 7.00 -14.97
CA LEU A 129 -6.57 5.65 -14.52
C LEU A 129 -5.06 5.42 -14.60
N ASN A 130 -4.39 5.89 -15.66
CA ASN A 130 -2.94 5.80 -15.76
C ASN A 130 -2.24 6.73 -14.74
N LEU A 131 -2.78 7.92 -14.49
CA LEU A 131 -2.33 8.81 -13.41
C LEU A 131 -2.55 8.17 -12.04
N LEU A 132 -3.69 7.50 -11.79
CA LEU A 132 -3.91 6.77 -10.54
C LEU A 132 -3.06 5.50 -10.42
N ASN A 133 -2.70 4.80 -11.50
CA ASN A 133 -1.76 3.68 -11.44
C ASN A 133 -0.32 4.14 -11.14
N GLN A 134 0.05 5.32 -11.65
CA GLN A 134 1.32 5.98 -11.33
C GLN A 134 1.32 6.48 -9.88
N ALA A 135 0.21 7.06 -9.41
CA ALA A 135 0.06 7.44 -8.00
C ALA A 135 0.02 6.21 -7.08
N SER A 136 -0.80 5.20 -7.35
CA SER A 136 -1.05 4.05 -6.44
C SER A 136 0.20 3.23 -6.17
N SER A 137 1.13 3.16 -7.12
CA SER A 137 2.44 2.54 -6.93
C SER A 137 3.39 3.33 -6.02
N GLY A 138 3.24 4.65 -5.89
CA GLY A 138 3.91 5.46 -4.85
C GLY A 138 3.13 5.57 -3.53
N LEU A 139 1.79 5.49 -3.60
CA LEU A 139 0.91 5.66 -2.45
C LEU A 139 0.96 4.46 -1.47
N VAL A 140 1.41 3.27 -1.93
CA VAL A 140 1.38 1.96 -1.23
C VAL A 140 1.61 2.00 0.28
N GLN A 141 2.68 2.68 0.66
CA GLN A 141 3.29 2.61 1.98
C GLN A 141 2.71 3.71 2.90
N LEU A 142 1.44 4.14 2.73
CA LEU A 142 1.00 5.44 3.27
C LEU A 142 -0.51 5.73 3.46
N GLY A 143 -1.42 4.77 3.59
CA GLY A 143 -2.72 4.87 4.31
C GLY A 143 -3.68 6.10 4.22
N VAL A 144 -3.55 7.00 3.24
CA VAL A 144 -4.32 8.27 3.09
C VAL A 144 -5.66 8.08 2.39
N SER A 145 -6.67 8.84 2.80
CA SER A 145 -7.92 9.02 2.04
C SER A 145 -7.73 10.08 0.94
N LEU A 146 -7.87 9.68 -0.33
CA LEU A 146 -7.53 10.42 -1.55
C LEU A 146 -8.44 11.64 -1.89
N LEU A 147 -8.84 12.45 -0.90
CA LEU A 147 -9.96 13.40 -1.03
C LEU A 147 -9.62 14.87 -0.75
N GLU A 148 -8.36 15.30 -0.85
CA GLU A 148 -7.96 16.67 -0.48
C GLU A 148 -8.12 17.74 -1.57
N SER A 149 -7.94 17.43 -2.86
CA SER A 149 -8.15 18.40 -3.95
C SER A 149 -9.42 18.15 -4.77
N GLU A 150 -10.11 19.22 -5.18
CA GLU A 150 -11.28 19.11 -6.05
C GLU A 150 -10.97 18.36 -7.36
N SER A 151 -9.81 18.60 -7.98
CA SER A 151 -9.44 17.94 -9.23
C SER A 151 -9.37 16.41 -9.07
N GLN A 152 -8.65 15.92 -8.05
CA GLN A 152 -8.53 14.49 -7.76
C GLN A 152 -9.88 13.87 -7.35
N GLN A 153 -10.67 14.56 -6.52
CA GLN A 153 -12.03 14.15 -6.21
C GLN A 153 -12.88 13.96 -7.49
N SER A 154 -12.69 14.84 -8.49
CA SER A 154 -13.38 14.80 -9.76
C SER A 154 -12.94 13.60 -10.62
N SER A 155 -11.63 13.38 -10.76
CA SER A 155 -11.05 12.21 -11.44
C SER A 155 -11.56 10.90 -10.82
N LEU A 156 -11.54 10.78 -9.49
CA LEU A 156 -12.06 9.60 -8.78
C LEU A 156 -13.55 9.36 -9.03
N LEU A 157 -14.35 10.42 -9.10
CA LEU A 157 -15.78 10.34 -9.40
C LEU A 157 -16.03 9.92 -10.85
N LEU A 158 -15.25 10.44 -11.82
CA LEU A 158 -15.33 10.04 -13.22
C LEU A 158 -14.97 8.55 -13.41
N LEU A 159 -13.90 8.10 -12.74
CA LEU A 159 -13.47 6.71 -12.75
C LEU A 159 -14.51 5.77 -12.12
N GLU A 160 -15.16 6.16 -11.01
CA GLU A 160 -16.21 5.35 -10.40
C GLU A 160 -17.47 5.30 -11.28
N ILE A 161 -17.87 6.42 -11.88
CA ILE A 161 -19.00 6.48 -12.82
C ILE A 161 -18.76 5.59 -14.05
N GLU A 162 -17.60 5.69 -14.69
CA GLU A 162 -17.28 4.90 -15.89
C GLU A 162 -17.16 3.40 -15.57
N ARG A 163 -16.55 3.02 -14.44
CA ARG A 163 -16.39 1.62 -14.05
C ARG A 163 -17.74 0.92 -13.83
N GLU A 164 -18.66 1.58 -13.13
CA GLU A 164 -19.95 1.00 -12.76
C GLU A 164 -21.00 1.09 -13.88
N LEU A 165 -20.94 2.12 -14.75
CA LEU A 165 -21.93 2.34 -15.81
C LEU A 165 -21.45 1.98 -17.23
N SER A 166 -20.14 1.80 -17.45
CA SER A 166 -19.54 1.69 -18.80
C SER A 166 -19.98 2.82 -19.73
N LEU A 167 -19.98 4.06 -19.21
CA LEU A 167 -20.64 5.21 -19.82
C LEU A 167 -20.05 5.59 -21.19
N SER A 168 -18.76 5.34 -21.42
CA SER A 168 -18.10 5.44 -22.73
C SER A 168 -18.63 4.47 -23.79
N ARG A 169 -19.44 3.48 -23.40
CA ARG A 169 -20.05 2.45 -24.27
C ARG A 169 -21.58 2.49 -24.28
N TYR A 170 -22.20 3.26 -23.40
CA TYR A 170 -23.65 3.40 -23.32
C TYR A 170 -24.22 4.03 -24.60
N GLU A 171 -25.10 3.32 -25.33
CA GLU A 171 -25.64 3.81 -26.62
C GLU A 171 -26.93 4.64 -26.49
N GLY A 172 -27.50 4.71 -25.28
CA GLY A 172 -28.79 5.33 -24.97
C GLY A 172 -29.76 4.33 -24.31
N PRO A 173 -30.93 4.78 -23.83
CA PRO A 173 -31.85 3.93 -23.09
C PRO A 173 -32.41 2.77 -23.92
N GLU A 174 -32.44 1.57 -23.35
CA GLU A 174 -32.98 0.38 -24.02
C GLU A 174 -34.46 0.55 -24.45
N PRO A 175 -34.86 0.07 -25.64
CA PRO A 175 -36.27 0.13 -26.05
C PRO A 175 -37.18 -0.77 -25.21
N GLY A 176 -38.26 -0.20 -24.68
CA GLY A 176 -39.30 -0.94 -23.95
C GLY A 176 -39.72 -0.33 -22.61
N LEU A 177 -38.96 0.64 -22.10
CA LEU A 177 -39.25 1.38 -20.85
C LEU A 177 -40.69 1.92 -20.82
N SER A 178 -41.32 1.80 -19.66
CA SER A 178 -42.75 2.04 -19.42
C SER A 178 -42.99 3.15 -18.38
N ASP A 179 -44.26 3.41 -18.06
CA ASP A 179 -44.68 4.22 -16.91
C ASP A 179 -45.26 3.27 -15.86
N GLU A 180 -44.95 3.42 -14.56
CA GLU A 180 -45.51 2.55 -13.50
C GLU A 180 -47.05 2.56 -13.47
N ASN A 181 -47.70 3.63 -13.97
CA ASN A 181 -49.14 3.70 -14.13
C ASN A 181 -49.69 2.69 -15.18
N SER A 182 -48.84 2.14 -16.06
CA SER A 182 -49.24 1.23 -17.14
C SER A 182 -49.82 -0.09 -16.62
N GLN A 183 -49.35 -0.59 -15.48
CA GLN A 183 -49.89 -1.84 -14.90
C GLN A 183 -51.25 -1.64 -14.21
N ASN A 184 -51.66 -0.40 -13.94
CA ASN A 184 -53.02 -0.06 -13.51
C ASN A 184 -53.94 0.42 -14.66
N ALA A 185 -53.43 0.51 -15.90
CA ALA A 185 -54.22 0.81 -17.10
C ALA A 185 -55.05 -0.39 -17.60
N GLY A 186 -55.58 -1.20 -16.67
CA GLY A 186 -56.40 -2.37 -16.92
C GLY A 186 -57.80 -2.01 -17.45
N SER A 187 -57.87 -1.66 -18.73
CA SER A 187 -59.07 -1.24 -19.48
C SER A 187 -59.56 0.19 -19.22
N LEU A 188 -59.36 1.09 -20.19
CA LEU A 188 -60.44 1.94 -20.74
C LEU A 188 -60.03 2.70 -22.01
N LEU A 189 -60.99 2.81 -22.93
CA LEU A 189 -61.05 3.70 -24.11
C LEU A 189 -59.95 3.57 -25.19
N VAL A 190 -60.28 2.80 -26.23
CA VAL A 190 -59.82 3.09 -27.60
C VAL A 190 -60.27 4.51 -27.98
N VAL A 191 -59.33 5.34 -28.45
CA VAL A 191 -59.62 6.61 -29.12
C VAL A 191 -58.88 6.63 -30.45
N ASP A 192 -59.61 6.43 -31.55
CA ASP A 192 -59.08 6.65 -32.89
C ASP A 192 -58.64 8.12 -33.04
N THR A 193 -57.35 8.36 -33.15
CA THR A 193 -56.80 9.58 -33.74
C THR A 193 -55.92 9.20 -34.93
N PRO A 194 -56.19 9.74 -36.14
CA PRO A 194 -55.57 9.25 -37.36
C PRO A 194 -54.09 9.61 -37.43
N ILE A 195 -53.27 8.64 -37.84
CA ILE A 195 -51.83 8.85 -38.11
C ILE A 195 -51.67 9.97 -39.15
N PRO A 196 -50.94 11.06 -38.84
CA PRO A 196 -50.76 12.16 -39.79
C PRO A 196 -49.90 11.70 -40.97
N GLN A 197 -50.50 11.54 -42.15
CA GLN A 197 -49.78 11.22 -43.37
C GLN A 197 -48.76 12.31 -43.71
N ARG A 198 -47.47 11.95 -43.75
CA ARG A 198 -46.42 12.84 -44.26
C ARG A 198 -46.46 12.85 -45.79
N SER A 199 -46.91 13.95 -46.37
CA SER A 199 -46.83 14.20 -47.81
C SER A 199 -45.37 14.16 -48.29
N TYR A 200 -45.02 13.19 -49.13
CA TYR A 200 -43.67 13.07 -49.68
C TYR A 200 -43.46 14.09 -50.82
N VAL A 201 -42.58 15.07 -50.59
CA VAL A 201 -42.14 16.00 -51.65
C VAL A 201 -40.97 15.34 -52.40
N ALA A 202 -41.15 15.08 -53.69
CA ALA A 202 -40.14 14.41 -54.50
C ALA A 202 -38.87 15.26 -54.69
N ARG A 203 -37.70 14.61 -54.63
CA ARG A 203 -36.42 15.18 -55.04
C ARG A 203 -36.38 15.30 -56.58
N PRO A 204 -35.81 16.37 -57.17
CA PRO A 204 -35.59 16.45 -58.61
C PRO A 204 -34.64 15.36 -59.14
N ALA A 205 -34.88 14.93 -60.38
CA ALA A 205 -33.88 14.24 -61.21
C ALA A 205 -32.90 15.30 -61.81
N GLU A 206 -31.75 14.96 -62.38
CA GLU A 206 -31.21 13.66 -62.80
C GLU A 206 -29.66 13.69 -62.83
N VAL A 207 -29.02 12.52 -62.88
CA VAL A 207 -27.92 12.11 -63.81
C VAL A 207 -27.24 10.87 -63.22
N ALA A 208 -27.08 9.82 -64.03
CA ALA A 208 -26.51 8.54 -63.62
C ALA A 208 -25.17 8.23 -64.31
N ILE A 209 -24.30 7.50 -63.62
CA ILE A 209 -23.14 6.76 -64.15
C ILE A 209 -23.11 5.39 -63.43
N SER A 210 -22.72 4.33 -64.14
CA SER A 210 -23.16 2.94 -63.89
C SER A 210 -22.14 1.98 -63.25
N ASP A 211 -22.68 1.08 -62.41
CA ASP A 211 -22.43 -0.36 -62.29
C ASP A 211 -21.00 -0.96 -62.21
N ALA A 212 -20.72 -1.65 -61.09
CA ALA A 212 -20.13 -3.01 -61.04
C ALA A 212 -20.39 -3.66 -59.64
N PRO A 213 -20.50 -5.00 -59.50
CA PRO A 213 -21.19 -5.63 -58.36
C PRO A 213 -20.30 -6.28 -57.26
N VAL A 214 -21.00 -6.82 -56.24
CA VAL A 214 -20.56 -7.41 -54.96
C VAL A 214 -20.34 -8.93 -55.05
N GLU A 215 -19.55 -9.52 -54.14
CA GLU A 215 -19.75 -10.90 -53.69
C GLU A 215 -19.45 -11.04 -52.18
N GLU A 216 -20.18 -11.92 -51.48
CA GLU A 216 -20.15 -12.13 -50.01
C GLU A 216 -19.61 -13.53 -49.65
N ALA A 217 -19.06 -13.68 -48.44
CA ALA A 217 -18.95 -14.99 -47.78
C ALA A 217 -18.87 -14.85 -46.24
N ASP A 218 -19.71 -15.59 -45.53
CA ASP A 218 -19.73 -15.77 -44.07
C ASP A 218 -19.65 -17.26 -43.73
N THR A 219 -19.09 -17.64 -42.57
CA THR A 219 -19.48 -18.83 -41.75
C THR A 219 -18.58 -19.01 -40.51
N ALA A 220 -19.20 -19.46 -39.42
CA ALA A 220 -18.53 -19.84 -38.16
C ALA A 220 -18.36 -21.39 -38.01
N PRO A 221 -17.53 -21.88 -37.06
CA PRO A 221 -17.02 -23.26 -37.10
C PRO A 221 -17.56 -24.25 -36.05
N ALA A 222 -17.16 -25.53 -36.21
CA ALA A 222 -16.70 -26.49 -35.18
C ALA A 222 -17.46 -27.84 -35.03
N SER A 223 -16.69 -28.93 -34.99
CA SER A 223 -16.91 -30.15 -34.19
C SER A 223 -15.69 -31.09 -34.26
N LEU A 224 -15.58 -32.07 -33.35
CA LEU A 224 -14.38 -32.88 -33.07
C LEU A 224 -14.58 -34.37 -33.39
N THR A 225 -13.49 -35.11 -33.67
CA THR A 225 -13.13 -36.45 -33.10
C THR A 225 -11.98 -37.14 -33.88
N GLY A 226 -11.23 -38.04 -33.23
CA GLY A 226 -10.34 -39.03 -33.87
C GLY A 226 -8.93 -39.19 -33.25
N GLU A 227 -8.59 -40.41 -32.82
CA GLU A 227 -7.24 -40.81 -32.36
C GLU A 227 -6.61 -41.80 -33.38
N ASN A 228 -5.29 -41.79 -33.61
CA ASN A 228 -4.36 -42.87 -33.15
C ASN A 228 -2.93 -42.88 -33.74
N GLU A 229 -2.04 -43.54 -32.96
CA GLU A 229 -0.82 -44.31 -33.30
C GLU A 229 0.29 -43.84 -34.29
N ARG A 230 1.47 -43.58 -33.67
CA ARG A 230 2.81 -44.21 -33.88
C ARG A 230 3.56 -44.23 -35.25
N ALA A 231 4.84 -43.87 -35.09
CA ALA A 231 6.08 -44.48 -35.64
C ALA A 231 6.79 -43.83 -36.86
N ASN A 232 8.13 -43.80 -36.73
CA ASN A 232 9.24 -43.79 -37.69
C ASN A 232 8.96 -43.36 -39.15
N ASP A 233 9.75 -42.47 -39.76
CA ASP A 233 11.16 -42.77 -40.05
C ASP A 233 12.08 -41.53 -40.20
N ILE A 234 13.39 -41.77 -40.25
CA ILE A 234 14.45 -40.76 -40.46
C ILE A 234 15.02 -40.88 -41.88
N ASN A 235 15.23 -39.77 -42.59
CA ASN A 235 16.28 -39.69 -43.62
C ASN A 235 16.84 -38.26 -43.84
N ILE A 236 18.15 -38.10 -43.59
CA ILE A 236 19.21 -37.53 -44.46
C ILE A 236 18.74 -36.47 -45.50
N ILE A 237 19.30 -35.25 -45.61
CA ILE A 237 20.69 -34.89 -45.97
C ILE A 237 21.13 -33.54 -45.34
N VAL A 238 22.41 -33.43 -44.95
CA VAL A 238 23.13 -32.18 -44.60
C VAL A 238 24.55 -32.23 -45.20
N GLN A 239 25.20 -31.07 -45.45
CA GLN A 239 26.58 -30.81 -45.98
C GLN A 239 26.62 -30.43 -47.50
N PRO A 240 27.62 -29.64 -48.00
CA PRO A 240 28.19 -28.41 -47.40
C PRO A 240 28.60 -27.26 -48.38
N ILE A 241 28.59 -26.01 -47.85
CA ILE A 241 29.53 -24.88 -48.05
C ILE A 241 29.98 -24.42 -49.46
N SER A 242 29.63 -23.16 -49.83
CA SER A 242 30.45 -22.11 -50.53
C SER A 242 29.52 -21.02 -51.14
N ARG A 243 29.92 -19.79 -51.51
CA ARG A 243 30.99 -18.82 -51.14
C ARG A 243 30.64 -17.47 -51.83
N ALA A 244 31.03 -16.31 -51.26
CA ALA A 244 30.98 -14.97 -51.91
C ALA A 244 29.54 -14.34 -52.05
N GLU A 245 29.32 -13.04 -52.32
CA GLU A 245 30.22 -11.88 -52.46
C GLU A 245 29.53 -10.51 -52.23
N GLN A 246 30.33 -9.46 -51.93
CA GLN A 246 30.16 -8.00 -52.17
C GLN A 246 28.81 -7.25 -51.95
N LEU A 247 28.89 -6.12 -51.21
CA LEU A 247 27.97 -4.98 -51.26
C LEU A 247 28.76 -3.65 -51.34
N PRO A 248 28.53 -2.82 -52.39
CA PRO A 248 28.84 -1.38 -52.33
C PRO A 248 27.80 -0.49 -53.07
N PRO A 249 27.85 0.86 -52.95
CA PRO A 249 28.19 1.68 -51.79
C PRO A 249 27.16 2.83 -51.56
N LEU A 250 27.42 3.72 -50.58
CA LEU A 250 26.69 4.98 -50.43
C LEU A 250 26.99 5.98 -51.58
N VAL A 251 26.06 6.90 -51.82
CA VAL A 251 26.31 8.19 -52.48
C VAL A 251 25.69 9.30 -51.63
N ALA A 252 26.41 10.41 -51.47
CA ALA A 252 25.95 11.64 -50.82
C ALA A 252 26.10 12.84 -51.77
N THR A 253 25.35 13.91 -51.54
CA THR A 253 25.38 15.13 -52.37
C THR A 253 25.89 16.37 -51.61
N THR A 254 27.09 16.77 -52.01
CA THR A 254 27.81 18.05 -51.85
C THR A 254 27.00 19.32 -52.15
N ALA A 255 27.40 20.56 -51.80
CA ALA A 255 28.41 21.14 -50.86
C ALA A 255 28.33 22.71 -50.97
N GLN A 256 29.40 23.44 -50.60
CA GLN A 256 29.63 24.91 -50.64
C GLN A 256 29.12 25.68 -49.39
N SER A 257 29.83 26.70 -48.85
CA SER A 257 31.17 27.25 -49.16
C SER A 257 31.82 27.96 -47.95
N LEU A 258 33.14 28.21 -48.03
CA LEU A 258 33.93 29.07 -47.12
C LEU A 258 33.93 30.53 -47.61
N PRO A 259 34.17 31.53 -46.73
CA PRO A 259 35.54 32.04 -46.56
C PRO A 259 35.95 32.36 -45.11
N SER A 260 37.25 32.62 -44.95
CA SER A 260 37.99 32.88 -43.70
C SER A 260 38.26 34.36 -43.42
N THR A 261 38.51 34.72 -42.16
CA THR A 261 39.52 35.73 -41.76
C THR A 261 40.05 35.46 -40.35
N ASN A 262 41.24 36.01 -40.05
CA ASN A 262 41.87 36.00 -38.73
C ASN A 262 41.31 37.19 -37.88
N ASP A 263 41.73 37.56 -36.67
CA ASP A 263 43.10 37.74 -36.18
C ASP A 263 43.35 37.40 -34.69
N VAL A 264 44.54 36.80 -34.51
CA VAL A 264 45.54 37.00 -33.45
C VAL A 264 45.26 38.10 -32.40
N GLU A 265 45.35 37.73 -31.11
CA GLU A 265 46.38 38.35 -30.25
C GLU A 265 46.90 37.37 -29.17
N GLN A 266 48.21 37.43 -28.90
CA GLN A 266 48.87 36.73 -27.80
C GLN A 266 49.22 37.73 -26.71
N THR A 267 49.24 37.30 -25.45
CA THR A 267 50.28 37.78 -24.52
C THR A 267 50.61 36.72 -23.49
N THR A 268 51.91 36.53 -23.25
CA THR A 268 52.47 35.57 -22.30
C THR A 268 52.75 36.23 -20.95
N LEU A 269 52.83 35.43 -19.89
CA LEU A 269 53.80 35.46 -18.77
C LEU A 269 53.41 34.28 -17.85
N VAL A 270 54.10 33.13 -17.73
CA VAL A 270 55.53 32.77 -17.58
C VAL A 270 55.93 32.51 -16.12
N ASP A 271 56.04 31.20 -15.84
CA ASP A 271 57.04 30.50 -15.02
C ASP A 271 56.87 30.09 -13.55
N ASN A 272 57.56 28.98 -13.27
CA ASN A 272 57.96 28.35 -12.00
C ASN A 272 56.90 27.61 -11.14
N GLY A 273 57.07 26.33 -10.82
CA GLY A 273 58.08 25.38 -11.32
C GLY A 273 58.18 24.06 -10.54
N SER A 274 58.55 22.98 -11.25
CA SER A 274 59.14 21.69 -10.82
C SER A 274 58.70 21.05 -9.48
N VAL A 275 58.00 19.90 -9.46
CA VAL A 275 58.47 18.53 -9.82
C VAL A 275 59.61 18.02 -8.92
N TYR A 276 59.39 16.90 -8.20
CA TYR A 276 60.15 15.64 -8.35
C TYR A 276 59.48 14.45 -7.62
N GLU A 277 60.01 13.24 -7.85
CA GLU A 277 59.33 11.93 -7.79
C GLU A 277 60.02 10.92 -6.83
N VAL A 278 59.30 9.83 -6.53
CA VAL A 278 59.80 8.42 -6.36
C VAL A 278 60.38 7.92 -5.02
N SER A 279 60.24 6.58 -4.87
CA SER A 279 60.85 5.60 -3.93
C SER A 279 60.31 5.48 -2.49
N ASP A 280 59.42 4.50 -2.32
CA ASP A 280 59.58 3.28 -1.50
C ASP A 280 60.79 3.17 -0.55
N ASP A 281 60.56 2.61 0.65
CA ASP A 281 61.27 1.39 1.08
C ASP A 281 60.49 0.62 2.18
N GLU A 282 60.85 -0.64 2.45
CA GLU A 282 60.17 -1.55 3.41
C GLU A 282 60.58 -1.33 4.89
N VAL A 283 59.86 -1.96 5.85
CA VAL A 283 60.38 -3.07 6.70
C VAL A 283 59.51 -3.37 7.94
N ALA A 284 59.11 -4.65 8.04
CA ALA A 284 58.79 -5.50 9.20
C ALA A 284 58.39 -4.93 10.59
N VAL A 285 57.17 -5.33 11.00
CA VAL A 285 56.88 -6.21 12.17
C VAL A 285 57.72 -6.06 13.45
N THR A 286 57.06 -5.76 14.58
CA THR A 286 57.20 -6.58 15.79
C THR A 286 55.98 -6.52 16.73
N ASP A 287 55.63 -7.69 17.26
CA ASP A 287 54.53 -7.94 18.20
C ASP A 287 55.04 -7.77 19.65
N VAL A 288 54.32 -7.03 20.51
CA VAL A 288 54.41 -7.20 21.98
C VAL A 288 53.01 -7.05 22.58
N ARG A 289 52.59 -8.08 23.33
CA ARG A 289 51.30 -8.15 24.02
C ARG A 289 51.41 -7.74 25.50
N SER A 290 50.29 -7.25 26.04
CA SER A 290 49.90 -7.36 27.48
C SER A 290 50.78 -6.61 28.51
N ALA A 291 50.32 -6.25 29.72
CA ALA A 291 49.11 -6.65 30.48
C ALA A 291 48.72 -5.58 31.55
N ASN A 292 47.53 -5.73 32.14
CA ASN A 292 47.08 -5.36 33.50
C ASN A 292 47.32 -3.91 34.02
N ALA A 293 46.29 -3.07 34.26
CA ALA A 293 45.25 -3.14 35.31
C ALA A 293 45.71 -2.72 36.73
N ASP A 294 44.93 -1.78 37.31
CA ASP A 294 44.76 -1.40 38.74
C ASP A 294 46.00 -0.85 39.50
N GLU A 295 45.92 0.13 40.43
CA GLU A 295 44.86 0.53 41.38
C GLU A 295 44.82 2.07 41.69
N LEU A 296 43.69 2.52 42.28
CA LEU A 296 43.51 3.55 43.35
C LEU A 296 44.36 4.86 43.41
N SER A 297 43.71 6.04 43.45
CA SER A 297 43.40 6.78 44.72
C SER A 297 43.12 8.30 44.57
N ASP A 298 41.82 8.66 44.60
CA ASP A 298 41.17 9.54 45.60
C ASP A 298 41.53 11.05 45.83
N VAL A 299 40.53 11.78 46.38
CA VAL A 299 40.61 13.04 47.17
C VAL A 299 40.92 14.41 46.46
N SER A 300 39.87 14.92 45.79
CA SER A 300 39.15 16.17 46.18
C SER A 300 39.59 17.61 45.78
N ALA A 301 38.58 18.49 45.84
CA ALA A 301 38.60 19.92 46.23
C ALA A 301 39.08 21.00 45.22
N ASN A 302 38.41 22.16 45.06
CA ASN A 302 37.04 22.60 45.40
C ASN A 302 36.70 23.95 44.70
N VAL A 303 35.49 24.50 44.92
CA VAL A 303 35.02 25.88 44.62
C VAL A 303 34.64 26.17 43.14
N SER A 304 33.59 26.93 42.82
CA SER A 304 32.11 26.80 43.07
C SER A 304 31.36 28.03 42.50
N ALA A 305 30.02 28.06 42.65
CA ALA A 305 29.07 29.14 42.30
C ALA A 305 28.64 29.24 40.81
N SER A 306 27.37 29.53 40.48
CA SER A 306 26.13 29.56 41.29
C SER A 306 24.88 29.64 40.40
N VAL A 307 23.78 28.96 40.76
CA VAL A 307 22.44 29.11 40.17
C VAL A 307 21.39 29.08 41.32
N PRO A 308 20.36 29.96 41.32
CA PRO A 308 19.43 30.06 42.46
C PRO A 308 18.29 29.04 42.42
N SER A 309 17.83 28.63 43.60
CA SER A 309 16.61 27.83 43.80
C SER A 309 15.36 28.71 43.94
N PHE A 310 14.18 28.18 43.59
CA PHE A 310 12.89 28.78 43.96
C PHE A 310 11.94 27.69 44.50
N VAL A 311 11.00 28.08 45.37
CA VAL A 311 10.25 27.16 46.24
C VAL A 311 8.81 26.99 45.73
N LEU A 312 8.28 25.76 45.80
CA LEU A 312 6.85 25.45 45.62
C LEU A 312 6.16 25.31 47.00
N PRO A 313 4.91 25.80 47.18
CA PRO A 313 4.19 25.73 48.45
C PRO A 313 3.48 24.38 48.66
N GLU A 314 3.40 23.94 49.92
CA GLU A 314 2.54 22.84 50.35
C GLU A 314 1.06 23.28 50.42
N ILE A 315 0.13 22.39 50.06
CA ILE A 315 -1.30 22.48 50.42
C ILE A 315 -1.78 21.09 50.87
N THR A 316 -2.57 21.05 51.94
CA THR A 316 -3.02 19.85 52.65
C THR A 316 -4.16 19.08 51.97
N PRO A 317 -4.32 17.77 52.27
CA PRO A 317 -5.39 16.94 51.69
C PRO A 317 -6.77 17.26 52.28
N ILE A 318 -7.81 17.08 51.46
CA ILE A 318 -9.22 17.23 51.86
C ILE A 318 -9.97 15.92 51.60
N ASN A 319 -10.65 15.40 52.62
CA ASN A 319 -11.57 14.27 52.49
C ASN A 319 -12.91 14.71 51.88
N SER A 320 -13.38 13.99 50.86
CA SER A 320 -14.76 14.07 50.35
C SER A 320 -15.30 12.65 50.13
N GLN A 321 -16.50 12.38 50.66
CA GLN A 321 -17.11 11.05 50.64
C GLN A 321 -17.87 10.78 49.34
N THR A 322 -17.80 9.55 48.82
CA THR A 322 -18.67 9.05 47.75
C THR A 322 -20.07 8.76 48.29
N ALA A 323 -21.04 9.61 47.97
CA ALA A 323 -22.46 9.38 48.22
C ALA A 323 -23.17 8.98 46.92
N ALA A 324 -23.84 7.83 46.92
CA ALA A 324 -24.59 7.34 45.77
C ALA A 324 -25.95 8.03 45.64
N LEU A 325 -26.34 8.41 44.41
CA LEU A 325 -27.69 8.86 44.08
C LEU A 325 -28.37 7.86 43.16
N LYS A 326 -29.57 7.42 43.54
CA LYS A 326 -30.44 6.55 42.73
C LYS A 326 -31.21 7.37 41.69
N PRO A 327 -31.58 6.78 40.54
CA PRO A 327 -32.77 7.21 39.81
C PRO A 327 -34.03 6.98 40.66
N ILE A 328 -35.01 7.87 40.57
CA ILE A 328 -36.34 7.71 41.16
C ILE A 328 -37.34 7.48 40.01
N PHE A 329 -38.23 6.50 40.18
CA PHE A 329 -39.40 6.30 39.32
C PHE A 329 -40.61 7.03 39.93
N GLU A 330 -41.41 7.68 39.09
CA GLU A 330 -42.81 7.99 39.39
C GLU A 330 -43.61 7.94 38.07
N ALA A 331 -44.94 7.75 38.13
CA ALA A 331 -45.67 7.14 37.02
C ALA A 331 -47.13 7.63 36.83
N SER A 332 -47.61 7.48 35.59
CA SER A 332 -49.01 7.45 35.17
C SER A 332 -49.11 6.51 33.95
N SER A 333 -49.85 5.39 33.90
CA SER A 333 -51.20 5.00 34.35
C SER A 333 -52.25 5.06 33.23
N GLU A 334 -52.58 3.92 32.64
CA GLU A 334 -53.96 3.43 32.41
C GLU A 334 -53.95 1.91 32.04
N GLY A 335 -55.13 1.28 31.95
CA GLY A 335 -55.30 -0.19 31.94
C GLY A 335 -55.25 -0.87 30.56
N SER A 336 -55.69 -2.13 30.39
CA SER A 336 -56.36 -3.09 31.31
C SER A 336 -56.29 -4.55 30.76
N SER A 337 -56.78 -5.54 31.54
CA SER A 337 -57.41 -6.84 31.10
C SER A 337 -56.59 -7.84 30.23
N ASP A 338 -56.71 -9.17 30.33
CA ASP A 338 -57.44 -10.10 31.23
C ASP A 338 -56.81 -11.52 31.14
N ASP A 339 -57.14 -12.41 32.11
CA ASP A 339 -57.23 -13.89 32.05
C ASP A 339 -56.07 -14.79 31.50
N SER A 340 -55.94 -16.09 31.86
CA SER A 340 -56.59 -16.91 32.92
C SER A 340 -55.75 -18.15 33.34
N SER A 341 -56.15 -18.71 34.48
CA SER A 341 -55.74 -19.90 35.25
C SER A 341 -55.41 -21.23 34.51
N ASN A 342 -54.64 -22.19 35.08
CA ASN A 342 -55.09 -23.14 36.12
C ASN A 342 -54.00 -24.06 36.75
N GLU A 343 -54.15 -24.31 38.06
CA GLU A 343 -54.23 -25.58 38.83
C GLU A 343 -53.92 -26.96 38.17
N ALA A 344 -53.56 -28.06 38.86
CA ALA A 344 -53.30 -28.40 40.30
C ALA A 344 -52.51 -29.76 40.37
N ALA A 345 -51.50 -29.95 41.25
CA ALA A 345 -51.50 -30.36 42.67
C ALA A 345 -51.80 -31.86 43.01
N ASN A 346 -50.82 -32.60 43.57
CA ASN A 346 -50.83 -33.25 44.91
C ASN A 346 -49.46 -33.92 45.22
N THR A 347 -48.77 -33.81 46.38
CA THR A 347 -49.00 -34.28 47.80
C THR A 347 -49.01 -35.83 47.94
N GLU A 348 -48.34 -36.51 48.90
CA GLU A 348 -47.99 -36.17 50.30
C GLU A 348 -46.65 -36.73 50.88
N LEU A 349 -46.07 -35.99 51.85
CA LEU A 349 -45.45 -36.33 53.17
C LEU A 349 -44.55 -37.60 53.39
N VAL A 350 -43.66 -37.71 54.40
CA VAL A 350 -43.73 -37.35 55.85
C VAL A 350 -42.37 -36.96 56.50
N ALA A 351 -42.38 -35.87 57.29
CA ALA A 351 -41.57 -35.48 58.49
C ALA A 351 -40.01 -35.69 58.52
N ASN A 352 -39.18 -34.79 59.09
CA ASN A 352 -39.34 -34.03 60.34
C ASN A 352 -38.51 -32.71 60.38
N VAL A 353 -39.10 -31.64 60.92
CA VAL A 353 -38.61 -30.80 62.06
C VAL A 353 -37.08 -30.88 62.36
N GLN A 354 -36.26 -29.81 62.46
CA GLN A 354 -36.36 -28.32 62.43
C GLN A 354 -34.89 -27.74 62.40
N VAL A 355 -34.53 -26.47 62.13
CA VAL A 355 -35.13 -25.26 61.50
C VAL A 355 -34.02 -24.23 61.12
N ASN A 356 -34.33 -23.22 60.29
CA ASN A 356 -33.62 -21.96 59.97
C ASN A 356 -32.07 -21.87 60.00
N ALA A 357 -31.46 -21.87 58.80
CA ALA A 357 -30.51 -20.82 58.38
C ALA A 357 -30.54 -20.69 56.84
N SER A 358 -30.22 -19.49 56.32
CA SER A 358 -30.38 -19.10 54.91
C SER A 358 -29.71 -20.04 53.90
N ALA A 359 -30.46 -20.43 52.86
CA ALA A 359 -29.91 -21.07 51.68
C ALA A 359 -29.45 -20.04 50.65
N THR A 360 -28.22 -20.19 50.17
CA THR A 360 -27.75 -19.58 48.91
C THR A 360 -27.11 -20.70 48.10
N GLN A 361 -27.69 -21.05 46.95
CA GLN A 361 -27.10 -22.05 46.07
C GLN A 361 -25.76 -21.52 45.53
N VAL A 362 -24.69 -22.31 45.66
CA VAL A 362 -23.41 -22.02 45.03
C VAL A 362 -23.57 -22.22 43.53
N ASN A 363 -23.80 -21.13 42.81
CA ASN A 363 -23.80 -21.15 41.35
C ASN A 363 -22.36 -21.38 40.87
N VAL A 364 -22.05 -22.61 40.45
CA VAL A 364 -20.71 -22.99 39.98
C VAL A 364 -20.51 -22.44 38.56
N ASN A 365 -20.29 -21.14 38.48
CA ASN A 365 -19.67 -20.54 37.31
C ASN A 365 -18.27 -21.14 37.16
N THR A 366 -18.12 -22.14 36.31
CA THR A 366 -16.82 -22.53 35.76
C THR A 366 -16.31 -21.41 34.88
N ALA A 367 -15.74 -20.38 35.50
CA ALA A 367 -14.94 -19.40 34.81
C ALA A 367 -13.84 -20.16 34.04
N VAL A 368 -13.85 -20.03 32.72
CA VAL A 368 -12.75 -20.53 31.90
C VAL A 368 -11.53 -19.72 32.32
N VAL A 369 -10.61 -20.38 33.02
CA VAL A 369 -9.30 -19.78 33.32
C VAL A 369 -8.58 -19.68 31.98
N GLU A 370 -8.55 -18.48 31.39
CA GLU A 370 -7.60 -18.17 30.33
C GLU A 370 -6.21 -18.56 30.86
N GLN A 371 -5.54 -19.48 30.18
CA GLN A 371 -4.15 -19.74 30.47
C GLN A 371 -3.36 -18.45 30.19
N PRO A 372 -2.37 -18.08 31.01
CA PRO A 372 -1.52 -16.94 30.70
C PRO A 372 -0.92 -17.15 29.31
N PRO A 373 -0.92 -16.12 28.43
CA PRO A 373 -0.48 -16.29 27.06
C PRO A 373 0.96 -16.80 27.05
N ILE A 374 1.16 -17.97 26.44
CA ILE A 374 2.51 -18.53 26.23
C ILE A 374 3.30 -17.46 25.45
N PRO A 375 4.52 -17.08 25.90
CA PRO A 375 5.36 -16.15 25.15
C PRO A 375 5.59 -16.70 23.74
N LEU A 376 5.25 -15.89 22.75
CA LEU A 376 5.30 -16.32 21.35
C LEU A 376 6.73 -16.68 20.96
N GLY A 377 6.86 -17.75 20.17
CA GLY A 377 8.15 -18.17 19.63
C GLY A 377 9.08 -18.93 20.59
N ILE A 378 8.67 -19.27 21.82
CA ILE A 378 9.37 -20.32 22.59
C ILE A 378 8.91 -21.69 22.04
N ARG A 379 9.74 -22.40 21.25
CA ARG A 379 9.44 -23.81 20.93
C ARG A 379 9.36 -24.61 22.23
N GLY A 380 8.25 -25.32 22.43
CA GLY A 380 8.22 -26.44 23.37
C GLY A 380 9.30 -27.45 23.01
N LEU A 381 10.03 -27.97 23.99
CA LEU A 381 11.26 -28.75 23.81
C LEU A 381 11.04 -30.14 23.16
N VAL A 382 10.74 -30.16 21.86
CA VAL A 382 10.49 -31.38 21.07
C VAL A 382 11.17 -31.28 19.69
N SER A 383 12.09 -32.21 19.44
CA SER A 383 12.60 -32.59 18.10
C SER A 383 13.49 -31.61 17.30
N ALA A 384 14.31 -30.79 17.96
CA ALA A 384 15.48 -30.20 17.29
C ALA A 384 16.55 -31.28 17.03
N ASN A 385 16.72 -31.75 15.78
CA ASN A 385 17.57 -32.92 15.50
C ASN A 385 18.24 -32.89 14.11
N LEU A 386 19.54 -32.54 14.11
CA LEU A 386 20.64 -32.70 13.12
C LEU A 386 20.35 -32.74 11.61
N VAL A 387 19.33 -33.44 11.11
CA VAL A 387 18.86 -33.41 9.71
C VAL A 387 18.31 -32.02 9.35
N GLU A 388 17.71 -31.30 10.30
CA GLU A 388 17.36 -29.87 10.14
C GLU A 388 18.57 -29.03 9.68
N ASN A 389 19.77 -29.29 10.21
CA ASN A 389 20.93 -28.40 10.00
C ASN A 389 21.42 -28.34 8.55
N SER A 390 21.38 -29.44 7.80
CA SER A 390 21.78 -29.44 6.39
C SER A 390 20.67 -28.85 5.50
N HIS A 391 19.41 -29.14 5.79
CA HIS A 391 18.28 -28.61 5.03
C HIS A 391 18.10 -27.10 5.23
N ASN A 392 18.12 -26.63 6.48
CA ASN A 392 18.03 -25.21 6.81
C ASN A 392 19.22 -24.41 6.26
N ARG A 393 20.40 -25.05 6.11
CA ARG A 393 21.55 -24.44 5.45
C ARG A 393 21.33 -24.27 3.94
N ASP A 394 20.77 -25.26 3.25
CA ASP A 394 20.41 -25.17 1.82
C ASP A 394 19.35 -24.08 1.57
N ILE A 395 18.29 -24.03 2.37
CA ILE A 395 17.26 -22.98 2.31
C ILE A 395 17.88 -21.59 2.53
N ALA A 396 18.74 -21.44 3.55
CA ALA A 396 19.39 -20.18 3.84
C ALA A 396 20.41 -19.77 2.76
N GLN A 397 21.11 -20.73 2.14
CA GLN A 397 21.99 -20.47 0.99
C GLN A 397 21.17 -19.98 -0.21
N LYS A 398 20.02 -20.60 -0.51
CA LYS A 398 19.09 -20.17 -1.56
C LYS A 398 18.55 -18.78 -1.30
N ALA A 399 17.92 -18.53 -0.14
CA ALA A 399 17.39 -17.21 0.20
C ALA A 399 18.49 -16.11 0.15
N TRP A 400 19.71 -16.42 0.57
CA TRP A 400 20.85 -15.50 0.45
C TRP A 400 21.27 -15.19 -1.00
N GLN A 401 21.00 -16.07 -1.98
CA GLN A 401 21.28 -15.76 -3.39
C GLN A 401 20.59 -14.48 -3.88
N TYR A 402 19.44 -14.11 -3.32
CA TYR A 402 18.79 -12.82 -3.62
C TYR A 402 19.77 -11.66 -3.38
N PHE A 403 20.44 -11.64 -2.24
CA PHE A 403 21.38 -10.58 -1.82
C PHE A 403 22.80 -10.72 -2.41
N ASN A 404 23.05 -11.78 -3.18
CA ASN A 404 24.23 -11.85 -4.05
C ASN A 404 24.00 -11.12 -5.38
N HIS A 405 22.76 -11.02 -5.86
CA HIS A 405 22.42 -10.41 -7.15
C HIS A 405 21.75 -9.02 -7.03
N ASN A 406 21.08 -8.75 -5.91
CA ASN A 406 20.26 -7.55 -5.70
C ASN A 406 20.82 -6.64 -4.58
N VAL A 407 22.11 -6.34 -4.65
CA VAL A 407 22.80 -5.40 -3.74
C VAL A 407 23.80 -4.59 -4.56
N ASP A 408 23.74 -3.26 -4.50
CA ASP A 408 24.75 -2.44 -5.15
C ASP A 408 26.13 -2.59 -4.46
N SER A 409 27.17 -2.60 -5.29
CA SER A 409 28.56 -2.83 -4.88
C SER A 409 29.22 -1.63 -4.18
N GLN A 410 28.73 -0.39 -4.41
CA GLN A 410 29.34 0.84 -3.91
C GLN A 410 28.63 1.38 -2.65
N THR A 411 27.30 1.36 -2.64
CA THR A 411 26.49 1.78 -1.48
C THR A 411 26.27 0.62 -0.49
N GLY A 412 26.35 -0.62 -0.98
CA GLY A 412 25.98 -1.81 -0.22
C GLY A 412 24.48 -1.97 0.03
N LEU A 413 23.61 -1.09 -0.51
CA LEU A 413 22.16 -1.19 -0.31
C LEU A 413 21.54 -2.30 -1.18
N ALA A 414 20.57 -3.01 -0.61
CA ALA A 414 19.82 -4.02 -1.34
C ALA A 414 18.72 -3.39 -2.20
N TYR A 415 18.36 -4.06 -3.30
CA TYR A 415 17.16 -3.71 -4.06
C TYR A 415 15.94 -4.36 -3.41
N ASP A 416 14.85 -3.62 -3.26
CA ASP A 416 13.65 -4.12 -2.59
C ASP A 416 12.89 -5.15 -3.44
N THR A 417 12.94 -4.99 -4.77
CA THR A 417 12.44 -5.91 -5.79
C THR A 417 13.56 -6.24 -6.79
N HIS A 418 13.61 -7.49 -7.26
CA HIS A 418 14.63 -7.93 -8.23
C HIS A 418 14.60 -7.07 -9.52
N GLU A 419 15.79 -6.80 -10.08
CA GLU A 419 16.03 -5.96 -11.27
C GLU A 419 15.63 -4.48 -11.14
N TYR A 420 15.02 -4.06 -10.02
CA TYR A 420 14.58 -2.69 -9.78
C TYR A 420 15.52 -1.98 -8.78
N PRO A 421 16.43 -1.08 -9.22
CA PRO A 421 17.56 -0.58 -8.42
C PRO A 421 17.18 0.48 -7.37
N TYR A 422 16.21 0.16 -6.51
CA TYR A 422 15.58 1.05 -5.55
C TYR A 422 15.45 0.38 -4.17
N THR A 423 15.47 1.19 -3.11
CA THR A 423 15.24 0.70 -1.75
C THR A 423 14.44 1.67 -0.89
N THR A 424 13.65 1.10 0.02
CA THR A 424 12.95 1.79 1.10
C THR A 424 13.66 1.51 2.44
N MET A 425 13.26 2.22 3.51
CA MET A 425 13.78 1.91 4.86
C MET A 425 13.27 0.54 5.37
N TRP A 426 12.10 0.07 4.92
CA TRP A 426 11.57 -1.28 5.22
C TRP A 426 12.42 -2.38 4.58
N GLY A 427 12.80 -2.21 3.31
CA GLY A 427 13.68 -3.13 2.59
C GLY A 427 15.12 -3.09 3.08
N THR A 428 15.63 -1.90 3.42
CA THR A 428 16.93 -1.75 4.10
C THR A 428 16.94 -2.49 5.44
N GLY A 429 15.89 -2.36 6.26
CA GLY A 429 15.72 -3.15 7.50
C GLY A 429 15.67 -4.66 7.24
N SER A 430 14.96 -5.10 6.20
CA SER A 430 14.88 -6.51 5.79
C SER A 430 16.20 -7.07 5.23
N TYR A 431 17.08 -6.22 4.70
CA TYR A 431 18.44 -6.61 4.32
C TYR A 431 19.40 -6.63 5.53
N LEU A 432 19.24 -5.73 6.49
CA LEU A 432 19.95 -5.82 7.77
C LEU A 432 19.56 -7.12 8.52
N SER A 433 18.28 -7.52 8.49
CA SER A 433 17.85 -8.81 9.05
C SER A 433 18.45 -9.99 8.30
N ALA A 434 18.48 -9.96 6.96
CA ALA A 434 19.15 -10.96 6.14
C ALA A 434 20.65 -11.08 6.46
N LEU A 435 21.37 -9.95 6.58
CA LEU A 435 22.80 -9.92 6.91
C LEU A 435 23.09 -10.55 8.27
N VAL A 436 22.36 -10.12 9.31
CA VAL A 436 22.52 -10.66 10.68
C VAL A 436 22.20 -12.15 10.72
N SER A 437 21.12 -12.56 10.05
CA SER A 437 20.67 -13.95 9.99
C SER A 437 21.67 -14.83 9.26
N SER A 438 22.08 -14.47 8.03
CA SER A 438 23.07 -15.22 7.26
C SER A 438 24.42 -15.31 7.95
N HIS A 439 24.81 -14.30 8.74
CA HIS A 439 26.03 -14.37 9.53
C HIS A 439 25.89 -15.33 10.72
N LYS A 440 24.86 -15.18 11.56
CA LYS A 440 24.61 -16.05 12.72
C LYS A 440 24.28 -17.51 12.32
N LEU A 441 23.76 -17.73 11.11
CA LEU A 441 23.57 -19.06 10.49
C LEU A 441 24.85 -19.65 9.89
N GLY A 442 25.92 -18.87 9.72
CA GLY A 442 27.19 -19.33 9.12
C GLY A 442 27.11 -19.56 7.61
N ILE A 443 26.31 -18.73 6.92
CA ILE A 443 26.15 -18.71 5.45
C ILE A 443 27.15 -17.73 4.82
N ILE A 444 27.43 -16.62 5.50
CA ILE A 444 28.46 -15.63 5.13
C ILE A 444 29.54 -15.52 6.22
N THR A 445 30.76 -15.13 5.82
CA THR A 445 31.87 -14.90 6.76
C THR A 445 31.68 -13.60 7.56
N GLN A 446 32.32 -13.52 8.74
CA GLN A 446 32.42 -12.28 9.52
C GLN A 446 32.97 -11.12 8.67
N GLU A 447 33.94 -11.38 7.80
CA GLU A 447 34.46 -10.40 6.84
C GLU A 447 33.40 -9.91 5.85
N THR A 448 32.62 -10.83 5.26
CA THR A 448 31.53 -10.50 4.33
C THR A 448 30.43 -9.69 5.00
N PHE A 449 30.06 -10.07 6.23
CA PHE A 449 29.13 -9.33 7.07
C PHE A 449 29.67 -7.92 7.38
N ASN A 450 30.90 -7.82 7.89
CA ASN A 450 31.54 -6.56 8.24
C ASN A 450 31.63 -5.61 7.05
N ARG A 451 32.03 -6.10 5.87
CA ARG A 451 32.10 -5.30 4.64
C ARG A 451 30.72 -4.78 4.23
N ARG A 452 29.70 -5.65 4.17
CA ARG A 452 28.35 -5.27 3.74
C ARG A 452 27.66 -4.32 4.73
N VAL A 453 27.76 -4.57 6.04
CA VAL A 453 27.20 -3.69 7.09
C VAL A 453 27.88 -2.32 7.08
N ARG A 454 29.22 -2.24 6.96
CA ARG A 454 29.94 -0.96 6.89
C ARG A 454 29.54 -0.12 5.66
N LEU A 455 29.25 -0.75 4.52
CA LEU A 455 28.73 -0.05 3.34
C LEU A 455 27.31 0.51 3.59
N VAL A 456 26.37 -0.32 4.08
CA VAL A 456 25.00 0.14 4.41
C VAL A 456 25.03 1.31 5.41
N LEU A 457 25.83 1.21 6.47
CA LEU A 457 25.95 2.27 7.48
C LEU A 457 26.65 3.52 6.94
N ASN A 458 27.63 3.40 6.03
CA ASN A 458 28.23 4.54 5.34
C ASN A 458 27.19 5.27 4.47
N SER A 459 26.39 4.51 3.72
CA SER A 459 25.30 5.02 2.88
C SER A 459 24.23 5.71 3.71
N LEU A 460 23.71 5.09 4.76
CA LEU A 460 22.76 5.73 5.69
C LEU A 460 23.32 7.02 6.31
N ASN A 461 24.62 7.06 6.65
CA ASN A 461 25.27 8.27 7.15
C ASN A 461 25.50 9.37 6.10
N ARG A 462 25.33 9.09 4.80
CA ARG A 462 25.50 10.03 3.69
C ARG A 462 24.22 10.36 2.93
N ILE A 463 23.16 9.58 3.15
CA ILE A 463 21.90 9.70 2.41
C ILE A 463 21.23 11.06 2.70
N PRO A 464 20.76 11.80 1.68
CA PRO A 464 20.01 13.03 1.87
C PRO A 464 18.65 12.71 2.51
N PHE A 465 18.18 13.54 3.43
CA PHE A 465 16.89 13.38 4.09
C PHE A 465 15.83 14.26 3.44
N TYR A 466 14.61 13.75 3.36
CA TYR A 466 13.45 14.54 2.94
C TYR A 466 13.24 15.68 3.95
N ASN A 467 13.10 16.91 3.43
CA ASN A 467 13.08 18.17 4.20
C ASN A 467 14.19 18.34 5.26
N GLN A 468 15.31 17.59 5.14
CA GLN A 468 16.37 17.46 6.14
C GLN A 468 15.94 16.79 7.47
N GLU A 469 14.71 16.30 7.59
CA GLU A 469 14.15 15.70 8.81
C GLU A 469 14.49 14.21 8.93
N VAL A 470 14.06 13.41 7.94
CA VAL A 470 14.07 11.95 7.98
C VAL A 470 14.29 11.33 6.59
N PRO A 471 14.62 10.02 6.50
CA PRO A 471 14.73 9.34 5.22
C PRO A 471 13.47 9.45 4.35
N ASN A 472 13.69 9.69 3.07
CA ASN A 472 12.66 9.67 2.04
C ASN A 472 12.05 8.27 1.90
N ARG A 473 10.81 8.20 1.39
CA ARG A 473 10.05 6.94 1.18
C ARG A 473 10.88 5.84 0.52
N GLN A 474 11.58 6.23 -0.54
CA GLN A 474 12.35 5.40 -1.46
C GLN A 474 13.58 6.16 -1.97
N TYR A 475 14.63 5.44 -2.34
CA TYR A 475 15.86 5.97 -2.92
C TYR A 475 16.31 5.10 -4.10
N ARG A 476 17.11 5.66 -5.00
CA ARG A 476 17.95 4.82 -5.88
C ARG A 476 19.05 4.17 -5.05
N ALA A 477 19.14 2.85 -5.11
CA ALA A 477 20.03 2.06 -4.27
C ALA A 477 21.51 2.23 -4.66
N ASP A 478 21.81 2.58 -5.92
CA ASP A 478 23.15 2.80 -6.48
C ASP A 478 23.68 4.24 -6.30
N THR A 479 22.82 5.26 -6.30
CA THR A 479 23.25 6.69 -6.20
C THR A 479 22.79 7.44 -4.95
N LEU A 480 22.06 6.79 -4.02
CA LEU A 480 21.49 7.41 -2.81
C LEU A 480 20.56 8.60 -3.08
N SER A 481 20.08 8.73 -4.32
CA SER A 481 19.24 9.86 -4.77
C SER A 481 17.81 9.71 -4.26
N LEU A 482 17.20 10.81 -3.82
CA LEU A 482 15.78 10.87 -3.45
C LEU A 482 14.92 10.48 -4.67
N ILE A 483 13.81 9.80 -4.39
CA ILE A 483 12.84 9.39 -5.41
C ILE A 483 11.47 10.01 -5.14
N ASP A 484 10.85 10.55 -6.19
CA ASP A 484 9.49 11.09 -6.15
C ASP A 484 8.40 10.02 -6.35
N MET A 485 7.14 10.45 -6.27
CA MET A 485 5.95 9.61 -6.45
C MET A 485 5.81 9.03 -7.86
N SER A 486 6.50 9.59 -8.87
CA SER A 486 6.57 9.08 -10.24
C SER A 486 7.75 8.12 -10.45
N ASN A 487 8.38 7.67 -9.36
CA ASN A 487 9.59 6.86 -9.33
C ASN A 487 10.80 7.49 -10.06
N GLN A 488 10.86 8.82 -10.18
CA GLN A 488 11.98 9.54 -10.79
C GLN A 488 12.93 10.14 -9.74
N VAL A 489 14.17 10.41 -10.17
CA VAL A 489 15.15 11.14 -9.35
C VAL A 489 14.71 12.58 -9.17
N SER A 490 14.61 13.01 -7.92
CA SER A 490 14.06 14.30 -7.53
C SER A 490 14.97 15.02 -6.53
N GLU A 491 14.92 16.35 -6.51
CA GLU A 491 15.56 17.17 -5.45
C GLU A 491 14.67 17.29 -4.21
N ASN A 492 13.34 17.18 -4.39
CA ASN A 492 12.34 17.31 -3.32
C ASN A 492 11.97 15.96 -2.70
N GLY A 493 12.05 14.86 -3.45
CA GLY A 493 11.62 13.53 -3.00
C GLY A 493 10.10 13.34 -2.98
N SER A 494 9.61 12.48 -2.09
CA SER A 494 8.20 12.02 -2.01
C SER A 494 7.62 11.99 -0.59
N GLY A 495 8.33 12.53 0.42
CA GLY A 495 7.95 12.45 1.83
C GLY A 495 8.62 11.26 2.53
N TRP A 496 8.04 10.71 3.61
CA TRP A 496 8.64 9.64 4.41
C TRP A 496 7.65 8.53 4.77
N SER A 497 8.18 7.41 5.31
CA SER A 497 7.38 6.33 5.89
C SER A 497 7.77 6.09 7.35
N ALA A 498 6.86 6.40 8.27
CA ALA A 498 6.97 6.10 9.68
C ALA A 498 7.09 4.58 9.95
N ILE A 499 6.40 3.74 9.15
CA ILE A 499 6.46 2.28 9.28
C ILE A 499 7.82 1.74 8.82
N GLY A 500 8.30 2.21 7.65
CA GLY A 500 9.60 1.82 7.10
C GLY A 500 10.78 2.27 7.95
N ILE A 501 10.76 3.50 8.46
CA ILE A 501 11.77 4.01 9.40
C ILE A 501 11.70 3.24 10.73
N GLY A 502 10.51 2.90 11.22
CA GLY A 502 10.31 2.08 12.42
C GLY A 502 11.03 0.72 12.32
N ARG A 503 10.79 -0.05 11.23
CA ARG A 503 11.48 -1.32 10.98
C ARG A 503 13.00 -1.18 10.88
N LEU A 504 13.49 -0.11 10.25
CA LEU A 504 14.93 0.18 10.21
C LEU A 504 15.50 0.41 11.62
N LEU A 505 14.83 1.20 12.46
CA LEU A 505 15.27 1.48 13.84
C LEU A 505 15.34 0.23 14.72
N ILE A 506 14.45 -0.76 14.53
CA ILE A 506 14.51 -2.06 15.21
C ILE A 506 15.79 -2.81 14.82
N TRP A 507 16.05 -2.95 13.52
CA TRP A 507 17.21 -3.70 13.04
C TRP A 507 18.55 -3.00 13.30
N LEU A 508 18.57 -1.67 13.32
CA LEU A 508 19.70 -0.90 13.83
C LEU A 508 19.94 -1.14 15.33
N LYS A 509 18.88 -1.27 16.15
CA LYS A 509 19.02 -1.61 17.58
C LYS A 509 19.54 -3.03 17.78
N ILE A 510 19.04 -4.01 17.03
CA ILE A 510 19.54 -5.39 17.05
C ILE A 510 21.03 -5.42 16.71
N ILE A 511 21.48 -4.68 15.68
CA ILE A 511 22.90 -4.65 15.32
C ILE A 511 23.74 -3.94 16.39
N ALA A 512 23.30 -2.81 16.95
CA ALA A 512 24.02 -2.13 18.03
C ALA A 512 24.18 -3.01 19.29
N ASN A 513 23.16 -3.80 19.63
CA ASN A 513 23.19 -4.73 20.75
C ASN A 513 24.09 -5.96 20.46
N TRP A 514 24.02 -6.54 19.26
CA TRP A 514 24.69 -7.80 18.91
C TRP A 514 26.10 -7.65 18.32
N TYR A 515 26.44 -6.45 17.85
CA TYR A 515 27.71 -6.12 17.19
C TYR A 515 28.15 -4.68 17.57
N PRO A 516 28.62 -4.45 18.82
CA PRO A 516 28.87 -3.10 19.35
C PRO A 516 29.87 -2.24 18.55
N ASP A 517 30.74 -2.87 17.75
CA ASP A 517 31.65 -2.25 16.77
C ASP A 517 30.95 -1.28 15.78
N TYR A 518 29.63 -1.34 15.64
CA TYR A 518 28.83 -0.49 14.74
C TYR A 518 28.01 0.58 15.45
N THR A 519 27.95 0.57 16.78
CA THR A 519 27.06 1.47 17.55
C THR A 519 27.36 2.94 17.29
N ILE A 520 28.63 3.31 17.04
CA ILE A 520 29.02 4.69 16.73
C ILE A 520 28.45 5.15 15.37
N GLU A 521 28.57 4.35 14.31
CA GLU A 521 27.98 4.63 13.00
C GLU A 521 26.45 4.65 13.04
N ILE A 522 25.84 3.75 13.83
CA ILE A 522 24.38 3.65 13.98
C ILE A 522 23.85 4.88 14.72
N GLU A 523 24.44 5.23 15.86
CA GLU A 523 24.06 6.45 16.59
C GLU A 523 24.30 7.71 15.76
N ARG A 524 25.37 7.78 14.96
CA ARG A 524 25.60 8.92 14.06
C ARG A 524 24.50 9.07 13.01
N PHE A 525 23.90 7.97 12.55
CA PHE A 525 22.70 8.02 11.71
C PHE A 525 21.47 8.46 12.51
N VAL A 526 21.16 7.79 13.63
CA VAL A 526 19.93 8.06 14.41
C VAL A 526 19.91 9.49 14.97
N ARG A 527 21.05 10.03 15.44
CA ARG A 527 21.17 11.40 15.96
C ARG A 527 20.99 12.51 14.89
N ARG A 528 20.89 12.17 13.60
CA ARG A 528 20.54 13.13 12.52
C ARG A 528 19.03 13.24 12.28
N LEU A 529 18.22 12.35 12.85
CA LEU A 529 16.79 12.23 12.55
C LEU A 529 15.96 13.18 13.40
N ASP A 530 15.13 14.02 12.77
CA ASP A 530 14.11 14.80 13.46
C ASP A 530 12.75 14.08 13.39
N PHE A 531 12.33 13.50 14.51
CA PHE A 531 11.03 12.83 14.62
C PHE A 531 9.90 13.77 15.08
N THR A 532 10.12 15.09 15.19
CA THR A 532 9.13 16.04 15.74
C THR A 532 7.80 16.03 14.97
N ARG A 533 7.85 15.93 13.63
CA ARG A 533 6.65 15.84 12.78
C ARG A 533 6.13 14.41 12.64
N LEU A 534 7.03 13.43 12.59
CA LEU A 534 6.72 11.99 12.47
C LEU A 534 5.99 11.45 13.71
N LEU A 535 6.44 11.80 14.92
CA LEU A 535 5.87 11.36 16.20
C LEU A 535 4.94 12.40 16.84
N LYS A 536 4.31 13.24 16.02
CA LYS A 536 3.32 14.22 16.46
C LYS A 536 2.22 13.52 17.27
N ASN A 537 1.89 14.09 18.43
CA ASN A 537 0.96 13.53 19.42
C ASN A 537 1.33 12.13 19.97
N GLY A 538 2.52 11.58 19.70
CA GLY A 538 2.84 10.17 20.00
C GLY A 538 2.13 9.16 19.10
N GLU A 539 1.54 9.63 17.99
CA GLU A 539 1.01 8.83 16.88
C GLU A 539 2.12 8.62 15.84
N LEU A 540 2.01 7.60 14.98
CA LEU A 540 2.87 7.52 13.79
C LEU A 540 2.26 8.35 12.66
N ASN A 541 3.02 9.33 12.16
CA ASN A 541 2.60 10.23 11.09
C ASN A 541 3.53 10.05 9.88
N GLY A 542 2.95 9.71 8.73
CA GLY A 542 3.65 9.65 7.46
C GLY A 542 3.57 10.98 6.70
N ALA A 543 4.37 11.13 5.66
CA ALA A 543 4.29 12.27 4.76
C ALA A 543 4.29 11.83 3.29
N PHE A 544 3.35 12.36 2.50
CA PHE A 544 3.48 12.45 1.05
C PHE A 544 4.14 13.76 0.63
N HIS A 545 4.79 13.73 -0.53
CA HIS A 545 4.96 14.91 -1.37
C HIS A 545 4.62 14.54 -2.82
N ASP A 546 3.56 15.14 -3.38
CA ASP A 546 3.02 14.78 -4.71
C ASP A 546 3.78 15.43 -5.88
N GLY A 547 4.70 16.35 -5.57
CA GLY A 547 5.43 17.19 -6.52
C GLY A 547 5.10 18.68 -6.39
N ILE A 548 3.96 19.01 -5.77
CA ILE A 548 3.44 20.37 -5.57
C ILE A 548 3.32 20.69 -4.07
N ALA A 549 2.81 19.75 -3.28
CA ALA A 549 2.49 19.93 -1.86
C ALA A 549 2.84 18.69 -1.03
N GLU A 550 2.85 18.88 0.30
CA GLU A 550 3.12 17.84 1.30
C GLU A 550 1.86 17.59 2.16
N THR A 551 1.46 16.32 2.30
CA THR A 551 0.33 15.92 3.17
C THR A 551 0.83 15.04 4.31
N LEU A 552 0.57 15.46 5.55
CA LEU A 552 0.76 14.68 6.78
C LEU A 552 -0.54 14.00 7.21
N PHE A 553 -0.44 12.79 7.74
CA PHE A 553 -1.57 11.97 8.19
C PHE A 553 -1.06 10.79 9.07
N ASN A 554 -1.96 10.09 9.76
CA ASN A 554 -1.63 8.91 10.57
C ASN A 554 -1.30 7.66 9.71
N GLU A 555 -0.03 7.25 9.73
CA GLU A 555 0.51 6.12 8.96
C GLU A 555 0.54 4.84 9.80
N GLY A 556 0.01 3.77 9.21
CA GLY A 556 -0.13 2.49 9.86
C GLY A 556 -1.59 2.14 10.09
N ARG A 557 -1.82 0.85 10.29
CA ARG A 557 -3.04 0.26 10.83
C ARG A 557 -2.59 -0.83 11.80
N PHE A 558 -3.55 -1.35 12.57
CA PHE A 558 -3.34 -2.41 13.54
C PHE A 558 -2.34 -3.50 13.10
N GLY A 559 -1.35 -3.76 13.96
CA GLY A 559 -0.21 -4.62 13.65
C GLY A 559 1.02 -3.81 13.26
N TYR A 560 1.00 -3.20 12.06
CA TYR A 560 2.14 -2.43 11.56
C TYR A 560 2.45 -1.20 12.43
N GLU A 561 1.42 -0.51 12.90
CA GLU A 561 1.57 0.69 13.72
C GLU A 561 2.27 0.38 15.05
N GLN A 562 1.78 -0.61 15.80
CA GLN A 562 2.37 -1.04 17.07
C GLN A 562 3.78 -1.65 16.87
N TYR A 563 3.99 -2.43 15.81
CA TYR A 563 5.30 -2.98 15.45
C TYR A 563 6.33 -1.87 15.15
N ALA A 564 5.98 -0.89 14.31
CA ALA A 564 6.87 0.22 13.98
C ALA A 564 7.08 1.19 15.15
N ALA A 565 6.06 1.41 15.99
CA ALA A 565 6.14 2.23 17.20
C ALA A 565 7.22 1.71 18.15
N MET A 566 7.37 0.39 18.30
CA MET A 566 8.46 -0.21 19.06
C MET A 566 9.85 0.19 18.54
N GLY A 567 10.00 0.38 17.23
CA GLY A 567 11.23 0.92 16.63
C GLY A 567 11.67 2.23 17.24
N TYR A 568 10.76 3.21 17.38
CA TYR A 568 11.05 4.50 18.01
C TYR A 568 11.24 4.39 19.53
N LYS A 569 10.44 3.54 20.20
CA LYS A 569 10.53 3.29 21.64
C LYS A 569 11.88 2.72 22.07
N LEU A 570 12.50 1.86 21.26
CA LEU A 570 13.86 1.33 21.47
C LEU A 570 14.97 2.41 21.49
N TRP A 571 14.70 3.60 20.95
CA TRP A 571 15.59 4.76 20.96
C TRP A 571 15.12 5.88 21.92
N GLY A 572 14.15 5.59 22.79
CA GLY A 572 13.72 6.48 23.88
C GLY A 572 12.62 7.47 23.53
N TYR A 573 12.00 7.37 22.35
CA TYR A 573 10.92 8.26 21.93
C TYR A 573 9.56 7.79 22.45
N LYS A 574 8.65 8.75 22.67
CA LYS A 574 7.27 8.49 23.11
C LYS A 574 6.38 8.16 21.91
N VAL A 575 5.59 7.09 22.06
CA VAL A 575 4.72 6.50 21.04
C VAL A 575 3.44 5.95 21.66
N ASP A 576 3.02 6.53 22.78
CA ASP A 576 2.01 5.94 23.67
C ASP A 576 0.64 5.78 22.99
N ASN A 577 0.29 6.68 22.07
CA ASN A 577 -0.93 6.58 21.26
C ASN A 577 -0.80 5.54 20.14
N ALA A 578 0.35 5.47 19.46
CA ALA A 578 0.61 4.43 18.44
C ALA A 578 0.71 2.99 19.00
N LEU A 579 0.76 2.85 20.33
CA LEU A 579 0.69 1.58 21.05
C LEU A 579 -0.70 1.28 21.65
N ASN A 580 -1.71 2.12 21.40
CA ASN A 580 -3.07 1.84 21.89
C ASN A 580 -3.80 0.80 21.02
N TYR A 581 -4.96 0.36 21.52
CA TYR A 581 -5.88 -0.56 20.84
C TYR A 581 -7.30 0.02 20.75
N ASP A 582 -7.46 1.34 20.89
CA ASP A 582 -8.76 2.01 21.01
C ASP A 582 -9.60 1.92 19.72
N THR A 583 -8.97 1.66 18.57
CA THR A 583 -9.66 1.45 17.28
C THR A 583 -9.99 -0.03 17.00
N ILE A 584 -9.62 -0.97 17.88
CA ILE A 584 -9.70 -2.41 17.59
C ILE A 584 -11.09 -2.95 17.91
N ILE A 585 -11.77 -3.43 16.87
CA ILE A 585 -13.05 -4.13 16.94
C ILE A 585 -12.86 -5.61 16.57
N PHE A 586 -13.87 -6.44 16.81
CA PHE A 586 -13.78 -7.89 16.57
C PHE A 586 -14.82 -8.38 15.57
N LYS A 587 -14.39 -9.24 14.63
CA LYS A 587 -15.29 -9.97 13.73
C LYS A 587 -15.17 -11.47 13.96
N ARG A 588 -16.33 -12.13 14.16
CA ARG A 588 -16.41 -13.58 14.41
C ARG A 588 -16.16 -14.35 13.12
N LEU A 589 -15.05 -15.10 13.05
CA LEU A 589 -14.73 -16.02 11.95
C LEU A 589 -14.28 -17.36 12.55
N TYR A 590 -14.82 -18.49 12.07
CA TYR A 590 -14.46 -19.83 12.58
C TYR A 590 -14.52 -19.94 14.13
N GLU A 591 -15.56 -19.37 14.73
CA GLU A 591 -15.77 -19.26 16.19
C GLU A 591 -14.69 -18.47 16.96
N ILE A 592 -13.80 -17.76 16.27
CA ILE A 592 -12.76 -16.91 16.84
C ILE A 592 -13.14 -15.44 16.68
N ASP A 593 -12.96 -14.64 17.73
CA ASP A 593 -13.10 -13.18 17.67
C ASP A 593 -11.82 -12.58 17.11
N VAL A 594 -11.78 -12.39 15.79
CA VAL A 594 -10.63 -11.88 15.05
C VAL A 594 -10.55 -10.36 15.23
N PRO A 595 -9.43 -9.82 15.77
CA PRO A 595 -9.25 -8.37 15.91
C PRO A 595 -9.04 -7.72 14.54
N MET A 596 -9.67 -6.57 14.31
CA MET A 596 -9.43 -5.72 13.14
C MET A 596 -9.52 -4.24 13.53
N ASP A 597 -8.82 -3.40 12.78
CA ASP A 597 -8.89 -1.95 12.92
C ASP A 597 -10.21 -1.40 12.36
N SER A 598 -10.84 -0.47 13.07
CA SER A 598 -12.05 0.23 12.61
C SER A 598 -11.75 1.43 11.71
N ARG A 599 -10.48 1.87 11.59
CA ARG A 599 -10.07 2.94 10.66
C ARG A 599 -10.25 2.51 9.20
N ILE A 600 -10.69 3.44 8.35
CA ILE A 600 -10.87 3.21 6.90
C ILE A 600 -9.54 2.81 6.25
N GLY A 601 -9.59 1.86 5.30
CA GLY A 601 -8.39 1.32 4.65
C GLY A 601 -7.64 0.32 5.53
N ALA A 602 -8.35 -0.39 6.40
CA ALA A 602 -7.78 -1.42 7.26
C ALA A 602 -7.67 -2.76 6.52
N HIS A 603 -6.43 -3.27 6.46
CA HIS A 603 -6.10 -4.59 5.94
C HIS A 603 -5.41 -5.40 7.05
N LEU A 604 -6.10 -6.40 7.60
CA LEU A 604 -5.54 -7.30 8.60
C LEU A 604 -4.68 -8.37 7.91
N VAL A 605 -3.37 -8.27 8.09
CA VAL A 605 -2.37 -9.21 7.57
C VAL A 605 -1.48 -9.72 8.70
N SER A 606 -0.90 -10.92 8.56
CA SER A 606 -0.14 -11.55 9.64
C SER A 606 1.26 -10.96 9.83
N ASP A 607 1.80 -10.26 8.84
CA ASP A 607 3.24 -9.98 8.71
C ASP A 607 3.86 -9.26 9.92
N PRO A 608 3.36 -8.07 10.36
CA PRO A 608 3.95 -7.36 11.49
C PRO A 608 3.84 -8.12 12.81
N PHE A 609 2.82 -8.97 12.96
CA PHE A 609 2.64 -9.81 14.16
C PHE A 609 3.69 -10.94 14.24
N LEU A 610 4.06 -11.50 13.08
CA LEU A 610 5.08 -12.55 12.99
C LEU A 610 6.50 -11.99 13.08
N LEU A 611 6.76 -10.85 12.42
CA LEU A 611 8.01 -10.11 12.59
C LEU A 611 8.23 -9.73 14.05
N ALA A 612 7.21 -9.16 14.71
CA ALA A 612 7.27 -8.81 16.13
C ALA A 612 7.58 -10.01 17.03
N ALA A 613 6.92 -11.16 16.79
CA ALA A 613 7.13 -12.39 17.57
C ALA A 613 8.53 -12.99 17.42
N MET A 614 9.24 -12.71 16.32
CA MET A 614 10.65 -13.10 16.15
C MET A 614 11.63 -12.05 16.67
N GLU A 615 11.28 -10.76 16.59
CA GLU A 615 12.18 -9.64 16.89
C GLU A 615 12.15 -9.24 18.37
N PHE A 616 11.05 -9.48 19.10
CA PHE A 616 10.86 -9.07 20.51
C PHE A 616 10.35 -10.20 21.41
N THR A 617 10.78 -10.24 22.67
CA THR A 617 10.17 -11.14 23.68
C THR A 617 8.68 -10.87 23.90
N LEU A 618 8.29 -9.60 23.82
CA LEU A 618 6.92 -9.11 23.96
C LEU A 618 6.84 -7.70 23.34
N ILE A 619 5.67 -7.31 22.82
CA ILE A 619 5.29 -5.88 22.73
C ILE A 619 4.45 -5.57 23.97
N ASP A 620 3.31 -6.26 24.07
CA ASP A 620 2.50 -6.42 25.27
C ASP A 620 1.71 -7.76 25.21
N LEU A 621 0.87 -8.01 26.21
CA LEU A 621 0.08 -9.24 26.33
C LEU A 621 -1.07 -9.33 25.32
N ASP A 622 -1.68 -8.21 24.94
CA ASP A 622 -2.84 -8.17 24.05
C ASP A 622 -2.43 -8.25 22.59
N PHE A 623 -1.33 -7.59 22.19
CA PHE A 623 -0.64 -7.88 20.92
C PHE A 623 -0.39 -9.39 20.76
N SER A 624 0.10 -10.03 21.82
CA SER A 624 0.41 -11.46 21.81
C SER A 624 -0.85 -12.34 21.69
N ARG A 625 -1.93 -12.01 22.41
CA ARG A 625 -3.26 -12.65 22.24
C ARG A 625 -3.80 -12.46 20.81
N TYR A 626 -3.61 -11.30 20.21
CA TYR A 626 -4.03 -11.01 18.84
C TYR A 626 -3.25 -11.84 17.81
N THR A 627 -1.92 -11.95 17.92
CA THR A 627 -1.09 -12.82 17.09
C THR A 627 -1.56 -14.28 17.16
N GLN A 628 -1.91 -14.79 18.35
CA GLN A 628 -2.45 -16.14 18.52
C GLN A 628 -3.80 -16.30 17.79
N LYS A 629 -4.74 -15.35 17.95
CA LYS A 629 -6.05 -15.35 17.25
C LYS A 629 -5.89 -15.29 15.72
N ILE A 630 -4.96 -14.47 15.23
CA ILE A 630 -4.63 -14.29 13.81
C ILE A 630 -4.12 -15.58 13.17
N TYR A 631 -3.28 -16.36 13.88
CA TYR A 631 -2.87 -17.69 13.42
C TYR A 631 -4.01 -18.71 13.52
N GLN A 632 -4.75 -18.74 14.63
CA GLN A 632 -5.86 -19.67 14.84
C GLN A 632 -6.92 -19.56 13.73
N VAL A 633 -7.33 -18.36 13.32
CA VAL A 633 -8.35 -18.21 12.26
C VAL A 633 -7.84 -18.69 10.90
N GLN A 634 -6.56 -18.48 10.58
CA GLN A 634 -5.95 -18.97 9.34
C GLN A 634 -5.77 -20.49 9.35
N LYS A 635 -5.42 -21.08 10.50
CA LYS A 635 -5.39 -22.53 10.68
C LYS A 635 -6.77 -23.15 10.47
N GLN A 636 -7.83 -22.57 11.03
CA GLN A 636 -9.21 -23.02 10.77
C GLN A 636 -9.62 -22.83 9.30
N HIS A 637 -9.26 -21.70 8.68
CA HIS A 637 -9.52 -21.48 7.25
C HIS A 637 -8.80 -22.53 6.37
N SER A 638 -7.51 -22.79 6.63
CA SER A 638 -6.71 -23.78 5.92
C SER A 638 -7.28 -25.19 6.03
N LEU A 639 -7.73 -25.60 7.24
CA LEU A 639 -8.41 -26.87 7.45
C LEU A 639 -9.75 -26.94 6.70
N ALA A 640 -10.51 -25.84 6.64
CA ALA A 640 -11.78 -25.78 5.92
C ALA A 640 -11.61 -25.86 4.39
N ILE A 641 -10.65 -25.12 3.80
CA ILE A 641 -10.41 -25.10 2.35
C ILE A 641 -9.46 -26.21 1.86
N LYS A 642 -8.77 -26.90 2.79
CA LYS A 642 -7.78 -27.96 2.53
C LYS A 642 -6.61 -27.49 1.63
N GLN A 643 -6.19 -26.25 1.82
CA GLN A 643 -5.05 -25.61 1.15
C GLN A 643 -4.19 -24.88 2.20
N PRO A 644 -2.88 -24.69 1.98
CA PRO A 644 -2.05 -23.88 2.88
C PRO A 644 -2.55 -22.43 2.92
N VAL A 645 -2.55 -21.80 4.09
CA VAL A 645 -2.96 -20.39 4.24
C VAL A 645 -1.84 -19.64 4.93
N ALA A 646 -1.36 -18.58 4.28
CA ALA A 646 -0.52 -17.54 4.87
C ALA A 646 -0.90 -16.20 4.25
N GLN A 647 -1.77 -15.47 4.96
CA GLN A 647 -2.27 -14.15 4.60
C GLN A 647 -1.33 -13.10 5.21
N THR A 648 -0.30 -12.72 4.43
CA THR A 648 0.63 -11.63 4.72
C THR A 648 0.54 -10.60 3.59
N GLU A 649 1.58 -10.50 2.77
CA GLU A 649 1.69 -9.65 1.59
C GLU A 649 2.42 -10.41 0.49
N MET A 650 2.32 -9.96 -0.77
CA MET A 650 3.18 -10.45 -1.84
C MET A 650 3.66 -9.34 -2.76
N SER A 651 4.95 -9.38 -3.09
CA SER A 651 5.52 -8.68 -4.22
C SER A 651 5.25 -9.46 -5.52
N PHE A 652 5.03 -8.76 -6.62
CA PHE A 652 4.77 -9.31 -7.96
C PHE A 652 5.81 -8.76 -8.96
N ASN A 653 6.18 -9.55 -9.97
CA ASN A 653 7.07 -9.11 -11.05
C ASN A 653 6.33 -8.41 -12.21
N LYS A 654 5.13 -7.87 -11.93
CA LYS A 654 4.21 -7.15 -12.82
C LYS A 654 3.12 -6.48 -11.99
N THR A 655 2.33 -5.57 -12.57
CA THR A 655 1.11 -5.00 -11.96
C THR A 655 0.24 -6.08 -11.30
N PRO A 656 -0.21 -5.90 -10.04
CA PRO A 656 -0.15 -4.67 -9.21
C PRO A 656 1.19 -4.36 -8.52
N TRP A 657 2.25 -5.15 -8.75
CA TRP A 657 3.58 -5.09 -8.11
C TRP A 657 3.59 -5.44 -6.62
N PHE A 658 2.51 -5.13 -5.90
CA PHE A 658 2.27 -5.48 -4.51
C PHE A 658 0.77 -5.76 -4.28
N ALA A 659 0.45 -6.70 -3.39
CA ALA A 659 -0.90 -6.84 -2.86
C ALA A 659 -0.87 -7.29 -1.39
N TYR A 660 -1.78 -6.75 -0.59
CA TYR A 660 -2.11 -7.29 0.72
C TYR A 660 -2.95 -8.55 0.55
N TYR A 661 -2.56 -9.61 1.26
CA TYR A 661 -3.33 -10.85 1.36
C TYR A 661 -4.05 -10.78 2.70
N SER A 662 -5.27 -10.24 2.69
CA SER A 662 -5.98 -9.77 3.87
C SER A 662 -6.88 -10.85 4.47
N ILE A 663 -6.64 -11.16 5.74
CA ILE A 663 -7.55 -11.96 6.58
C ILE A 663 -8.91 -11.25 6.68
N LEU A 664 -8.88 -9.92 6.86
CA LEU A 664 -10.01 -9.01 6.84
C LEU A 664 -9.60 -7.71 6.12
N ASP A 665 -10.33 -7.31 5.09
CA ASP A 665 -10.25 -6.01 4.40
C ASP A 665 -11.55 -5.25 4.62
N ASN A 666 -11.55 -4.17 5.41
CA ASN A 666 -12.76 -3.39 5.72
C ASN A 666 -13.97 -4.31 6.04
N GLU A 667 -13.75 -5.23 6.99
CA GLU A 667 -14.57 -6.39 7.38
C GLU A 667 -14.78 -7.57 6.40
N LYS A 668 -14.39 -7.48 5.12
CA LYS A 668 -14.53 -8.60 4.16
C LYS A 668 -13.41 -9.61 4.37
N PRO A 669 -13.71 -10.90 4.61
CA PRO A 669 -12.65 -11.87 4.88
C PRO A 669 -11.97 -12.37 3.60
N TRP A 670 -10.70 -12.78 3.71
CA TRP A 670 -9.94 -13.47 2.65
C TRP A 670 -9.85 -12.72 1.31
N GLN A 671 -9.64 -11.40 1.37
CA GLN A 671 -9.51 -10.56 0.17
C GLN A 671 -8.03 -10.37 -0.20
N VAL A 672 -7.71 -10.47 -1.48
CA VAL A 672 -6.46 -9.95 -2.03
C VAL A 672 -6.75 -8.58 -2.62
N VAL A 673 -6.04 -7.56 -2.16
CA VAL A 673 -6.21 -6.17 -2.60
C VAL A 673 -4.88 -5.52 -2.94
N SER A 674 -4.83 -4.81 -4.07
CA SER A 674 -3.78 -3.80 -4.29
C SER A 674 -3.99 -2.63 -3.34
N PHE A 675 -2.98 -1.80 -3.16
CA PHE A 675 -3.03 -0.70 -2.20
C PHE A 675 -4.20 0.27 -2.42
N ASP A 676 -4.52 0.59 -3.68
CA ASP A 676 -5.65 1.43 -4.08
C ASP A 676 -7.03 0.83 -3.75
N GLY A 677 -7.07 -0.32 -3.07
CA GLY A 677 -8.28 -1.06 -2.72
C GLY A 677 -8.87 -1.85 -3.89
N SER A 678 -8.19 -1.91 -5.04
CA SER A 678 -8.65 -2.73 -6.16
C SER A 678 -8.53 -4.22 -5.83
N SER A 679 -9.55 -5.01 -6.19
CA SER A 679 -9.62 -6.41 -5.81
C SER A 679 -8.89 -7.31 -6.81
N HIS A 680 -7.98 -8.12 -6.27
CA HIS A 680 -7.11 -9.05 -6.98
C HIS A 680 -7.31 -10.50 -6.51
N ASN A 681 -8.55 -10.85 -6.16
CA ASN A 681 -8.98 -12.17 -5.70
C ASN A 681 -8.72 -13.31 -6.74
N ASP A 682 -8.29 -12.99 -7.96
CA ASP A 682 -7.83 -13.98 -8.93
C ASP A 682 -6.45 -14.57 -8.57
N TYR A 683 -5.64 -13.83 -7.79
CA TYR A 683 -4.35 -14.25 -7.23
C TYR A 683 -4.44 -14.88 -5.82
N SER A 684 -5.62 -15.09 -5.25
CA SER A 684 -5.80 -15.70 -3.91
C SER A 684 -4.98 -16.99 -3.73
N GLY A 685 -4.28 -17.08 -2.60
CA GLY A 685 -3.21 -18.04 -2.37
C GLY A 685 -2.50 -17.85 -1.03
N PHE A 686 -1.27 -18.35 -0.92
CA PHE A 686 -0.42 -18.27 0.28
C PHE A 686 0.97 -17.70 -0.02
N SER A 687 1.52 -16.95 0.95
CA SER A 687 2.88 -16.39 0.90
C SER A 687 3.93 -17.44 1.26
N THR A 688 5.07 -17.43 0.55
CA THR A 688 6.23 -18.26 0.88
C THR A 688 6.85 -17.82 2.20
N HIS A 689 7.07 -16.52 2.42
CA HIS A 689 7.66 -16.02 3.66
C HIS A 689 6.70 -16.19 4.86
N GLY A 690 5.39 -16.03 4.65
CA GLY A 690 4.39 -16.19 5.70
C GLY A 690 4.33 -17.63 6.23
N LEU A 691 4.52 -18.64 5.37
CA LEU A 691 4.65 -20.03 5.81
C LEU A 691 5.92 -20.27 6.66
N PHE A 692 7.08 -19.77 6.22
CA PHE A 692 8.32 -19.85 6.99
C PHE A 692 8.19 -19.21 8.38
N MET A 693 7.52 -18.05 8.45
CA MET A 693 7.31 -17.36 9.72
C MET A 693 6.29 -18.05 10.63
N PHE A 694 5.23 -18.67 10.09
CA PHE A 694 4.32 -19.49 10.92
C PHE A 694 5.01 -20.72 11.50
N ASP A 695 5.83 -21.41 10.73
CA ASP A 695 6.60 -22.57 11.21
C ASP A 695 7.61 -22.16 12.30
N ALA A 696 8.25 -21.00 12.16
CA ALA A 696 9.14 -20.45 13.18
C ALA A 696 8.44 -19.99 14.48
N VAL A 697 7.29 -19.29 14.37
CA VAL A 697 6.61 -18.68 15.53
C VAL A 697 5.71 -19.67 16.28
N PHE A 698 5.06 -20.60 15.57
CA PHE A 698 4.08 -21.53 16.17
C PHE A 698 4.55 -22.99 16.21
N SER A 699 5.40 -23.42 15.27
CA SER A 699 6.10 -24.72 15.29
C SER A 699 5.20 -25.95 15.57
N ASP A 700 3.95 -25.93 15.09
CA ASP A 700 2.99 -27.05 15.24
C ASP A 700 2.83 -27.88 13.95
N GLU A 701 2.24 -29.07 14.07
CA GLU A 701 2.07 -30.01 12.94
C GLU A 701 1.43 -29.36 11.70
N HIS A 702 0.50 -28.43 11.88
CA HIS A 702 -0.17 -27.74 10.79
C HIS A 702 0.79 -26.80 10.05
N SER A 703 1.57 -25.97 10.75
CA SER A 703 2.57 -25.10 10.13
C SER A 703 3.64 -25.92 9.40
N SER A 704 4.16 -26.97 10.02
CA SER A 704 5.22 -27.80 9.42
C SER A 704 4.72 -28.69 8.26
N LEU A 705 3.43 -29.04 8.22
CA LEU A 705 2.81 -29.66 7.04
C LEU A 705 2.72 -28.66 5.87
N MET A 706 2.37 -27.40 6.13
CA MET A 706 2.29 -26.38 5.07
C MET A 706 3.66 -26.07 4.46
N MET A 707 4.75 -26.12 5.24
CA MET A 707 6.11 -25.80 4.80
C MET A 707 6.58 -26.53 3.54
N ARG A 708 6.10 -27.75 3.28
CA ARG A 708 6.40 -28.51 2.05
C ARG A 708 6.07 -27.74 0.77
N ASN A 709 5.11 -26.83 0.83
CA ASN A 709 4.72 -25.97 -0.29
C ASN A 709 5.72 -24.83 -0.50
N ALA A 710 6.15 -24.15 0.57
CA ALA A 710 7.14 -23.07 0.52
C ALA A 710 8.49 -23.56 -0.04
N LEU A 711 8.92 -24.77 0.35
CA LEU A 711 10.16 -25.39 -0.17
C LEU A 711 10.15 -25.59 -1.69
N SER A 712 8.97 -25.75 -2.31
CA SER A 712 8.82 -25.89 -3.77
C SER A 712 8.89 -24.57 -4.55
N LEU A 713 9.02 -23.43 -3.86
CA LEU A 713 9.00 -22.07 -4.43
C LEU A 713 10.39 -21.41 -4.45
N ALA A 714 11.46 -22.17 -4.28
CA ALA A 714 12.81 -21.72 -4.61
C ALA A 714 12.93 -21.46 -6.12
N SER A 715 13.53 -20.33 -6.49
CA SER A 715 14.07 -20.11 -7.84
C SER A 715 15.47 -20.71 -7.97
N ASP A 716 15.96 -20.86 -9.20
CA ASP A 716 17.25 -21.53 -9.45
C ASP A 716 18.46 -20.74 -8.92
N ASN A 717 18.39 -19.40 -8.93
CA ASN A 717 19.53 -18.51 -8.67
C ASN A 717 19.22 -17.23 -7.88
N PHE A 718 17.96 -16.92 -7.54
CA PHE A 718 17.55 -15.60 -7.03
C PHE A 718 16.79 -15.65 -5.70
N GLY A 719 16.90 -16.74 -4.95
CA GLY A 719 16.13 -16.95 -3.71
C GLY A 719 14.72 -17.47 -3.97
N TYR A 720 13.77 -17.13 -3.10
CA TYR A 720 12.42 -17.66 -3.12
C TYR A 720 11.41 -16.72 -3.78
N TYR A 721 10.52 -17.29 -4.60
CA TYR A 721 9.37 -16.61 -5.17
C TYR A 721 8.34 -16.26 -4.08
N ALA A 722 7.64 -15.14 -4.23
CA ALA A 722 6.77 -14.56 -3.21
C ALA A 722 5.64 -15.49 -2.71
N GLY A 723 5.05 -16.32 -3.57
CA GLY A 723 3.98 -17.22 -3.18
C GLY A 723 3.37 -18.06 -4.31
N LYS A 724 2.20 -18.64 -4.05
CA LYS A 724 1.47 -19.47 -5.02
C LYS A 724 -0.05 -19.31 -4.84
N THR A 725 -0.78 -19.20 -5.95
CA THR A 725 -2.25 -19.11 -5.94
C THR A 725 -2.90 -20.47 -5.71
N TYR A 726 -4.13 -20.49 -5.20
CA TYR A 726 -4.93 -21.71 -5.06
C TYR A 726 -5.27 -22.37 -6.41
N LYS A 727 -5.15 -21.63 -7.53
CA LYS A 727 -5.24 -22.16 -8.91
C LYS A 727 -3.96 -22.85 -9.37
N GLY A 728 -2.90 -22.85 -8.56
CA GLY A 728 -1.61 -23.50 -8.82
C GLY A 728 -0.52 -22.60 -9.40
N ASN A 729 -0.81 -21.34 -9.74
CA ASN A 729 0.14 -20.43 -10.38
C ASN A 729 1.19 -19.91 -9.37
N ILE A 730 2.47 -19.94 -9.74
CA ILE A 730 3.56 -19.35 -8.94
C ILE A 730 3.55 -17.83 -9.12
N ILE A 731 3.52 -17.08 -8.01
CA ILE A 731 3.71 -15.63 -8.01
C ILE A 731 5.22 -15.36 -8.04
N ARG A 732 5.75 -15.12 -9.25
CA ARG A 732 7.19 -15.01 -9.52
C ARG A 732 7.84 -13.67 -9.09
N GLY A 733 7.20 -12.93 -8.20
CA GLY A 733 7.85 -11.79 -7.54
C GLY A 733 9.03 -12.26 -6.69
N LEU A 734 10.09 -11.47 -6.66
CA LEU A 734 11.34 -11.73 -5.93
C LEU A 734 11.70 -10.44 -5.18
N SER A 735 11.70 -10.47 -3.85
CA SER A 735 11.90 -9.28 -3.02
C SER A 735 12.85 -9.50 -1.84
N SER A 736 13.45 -8.40 -1.36
CA SER A 736 14.32 -8.37 -0.19
C SER A 736 13.57 -8.80 1.06
N HIS A 737 12.32 -8.36 1.21
CA HIS A 737 11.46 -8.73 2.31
C HIS A 737 11.22 -10.25 2.37
N THR A 738 10.79 -10.89 1.27
CA THR A 738 10.55 -12.34 1.23
C THR A 738 11.79 -13.14 1.63
N ASN A 739 12.96 -12.80 1.08
CA ASN A 739 14.18 -13.56 1.34
C ASN A 739 14.81 -13.25 2.72
N GLY A 740 14.66 -12.01 3.21
CA GLY A 740 15.05 -11.60 4.55
C GLY A 740 14.21 -12.30 5.62
N ALA A 741 12.89 -12.31 5.48
CA ALA A 741 11.96 -12.99 6.39
C ALA A 741 12.21 -14.51 6.48
N ILE A 742 12.58 -15.16 5.37
CA ILE A 742 12.98 -16.59 5.38
C ILE A 742 14.27 -16.81 6.16
N LEU A 743 15.32 -16.00 5.90
CA LEU A 743 16.58 -16.07 6.65
C LEU A 743 16.37 -15.80 8.16
N GLN A 744 15.52 -14.84 8.47
CA GLN A 744 15.12 -14.45 9.82
C GLN A 744 14.38 -15.59 10.54
N SER A 745 13.44 -16.26 9.87
CA SER A 745 12.72 -17.44 10.38
C SER A 745 13.68 -18.60 10.72
N LEU A 746 14.70 -18.81 9.89
CA LEU A 746 15.72 -19.85 10.10
C LEU A 746 16.68 -19.49 11.24
N LEU A 747 17.04 -18.21 11.41
CA LEU A 747 17.79 -17.76 12.57
C LEU A 747 16.96 -17.95 13.84
N PHE A 748 15.68 -17.56 13.82
CA PHE A 748 14.77 -17.69 14.95
C PHE A 748 14.66 -19.16 15.41
N ASN A 749 14.36 -20.08 14.48
CA ASN A 749 14.32 -21.52 14.74
C ASN A 749 15.66 -22.09 15.28
N LYS A 750 16.80 -21.46 14.97
CA LYS A 750 18.13 -21.87 15.49
C LYS A 750 18.40 -21.36 16.91
N LEU A 751 17.94 -20.15 17.25
CA LEU A 751 18.15 -19.56 18.57
C LEU A 751 17.10 -20.03 19.59
N ASN A 752 15.86 -20.25 19.14
CA ASN A 752 14.70 -20.53 19.99
C ASN A 752 14.36 -19.42 21.01
N GLU A 753 14.72 -18.18 20.68
CA GLU A 753 14.46 -16.98 21.47
C GLU A 753 14.36 -15.74 20.55
N PRO A 754 13.52 -14.73 20.87
CA PRO A 754 13.45 -13.47 20.13
C PRO A 754 14.69 -12.59 20.27
N PHE A 755 14.99 -11.82 19.21
CA PHE A 755 16.31 -11.17 19.08
C PHE A 755 16.55 -10.00 20.05
N LEU A 756 15.49 -9.33 20.50
CA LEU A 756 15.50 -8.32 21.55
C LEU A 756 14.79 -8.85 22.80
N SER A 757 15.58 -9.22 23.79
CA SER A 757 15.15 -9.24 25.18
C SER A 757 14.77 -7.82 25.61
N GLN A 758 13.48 -7.56 25.85
CA GLN A 758 13.12 -6.39 26.65
C GLN A 758 13.48 -6.70 28.11
N ASP A 759 14.34 -5.88 28.71
CA ASP A 759 14.42 -5.81 30.17
C ASP A 759 13.09 -5.26 30.68
N ILE A 760 12.17 -6.17 31.06
CA ILE A 760 10.89 -5.81 31.66
C ILE A 760 11.16 -5.36 33.11
N GLN A 761 11.75 -4.18 33.26
CA GLN A 761 11.67 -3.41 34.49
C GLN A 761 10.21 -3.00 34.69
N VAL A 762 9.44 -3.90 35.30
CA VAL A 762 8.13 -3.58 35.87
C VAL A 762 8.38 -2.56 36.97
N ALA A 763 8.23 -1.28 36.64
CA ALA A 763 8.36 -0.17 37.57
C ALA A 763 7.17 -0.17 38.55
N GLN A 764 7.20 -1.06 39.54
CA GLN A 764 6.33 -1.01 40.71
C GLN A 764 6.85 0.04 41.70
N GLN A 765 6.46 1.30 41.49
CA GLN A 765 6.29 2.33 42.52
C GLN A 765 5.52 3.54 42.00
#